data_AF-A0AAQ0TN37-F1
#
_entry.id   AF-A0AAQ0TN37-F1
#
_cell.length_a   1.000
_cell.length_b   1.000
_cell.length_c   1.000
_cell.angle_alpha   90.00
_cell.angle_beta   90.00
_cell.angle_gamma   90.00
#
_symmetry.space_group_name_H-M   'P 1'
#
loop_
_entity.id
_entity.type
_entity.pdbx_description
1 polymer ?
#
loop_
_entity_poly.entity_id
_entity_poly.type
_entity_poly.pdbx_seq_one_letter_code
_entity_poly.pdbx_strand_id
1 'polypeptide(L)'
;MPDYTENRLIVRLRGFDARHYAKTRQYARQVERLYNTACDEIARAAGRITIPEDGVFSFDDFPATRRQAEGILSRLTKKVEAVITTGTRTEWQAACDKSDAFLGSILRTSRLTPEEAEKYQARNLEALQAFQQRKAGGLGLSQRVWKYTEEFKTALELGIDVAVGEGRSAQQLSRDLRQYLQQPDKLFRRVRDKGGNLRLSKAAKMYHPGQGVYRSAAKNAERLARTEVNMAYREAEYLRWQQLDFVVGFRVMLSNNHTTKDSKGKTVPLTDICDELAGDYPKTFKFLGWHPQCRCVVVPIMSDYDEFNKDRANRLKAIIRGQTYKSLPSRRTVRDVPAAFRSHIEAIADRSKNWKAMPYYIRDNFKNGVISGGLLPSIPQKAQMPGTTAKPPQPCTEFDGEIANFKTWAYTYGLDVAALDVLRTSGDREGLRAELKRLQGELLPRRADWIHARSEVEDFAKTAIGYDDVISEIDKELNATKINTSNYYGDCISRLKAFFASLPGKLTAAKGKKGNYSPNMPKELEKGGKWLRGDDYEYSREFFDLIDPKHPIPLTIHSKSGNDSYYMPSEKRVYIDNGGTRSSRSPYYRRALIYHEFGHGIDWQRNLRFSTEVQDLRAKQIARLRQKVETTKTTRRYDPVKNEVVTETTKTKVMKAKVLSERLDRLYKKISSMSDAVFTKRGITKHDVIEQILAVQDTLKSLIISVGWGHSTAYFKRKGASEAEYIAHCFENAFIGNRVFQKYLPTEYAEMIAFVRSLK
;
A
#
# COMPACT_ATOMS: atom_id res chain seq x y z
N MET A 1 9.32 -0.61 -13.80
CA MET A 1 8.47 -0.93 -12.65
C MET A 1 7.25 -1.59 -13.25
N PRO A 2 6.81 -2.75 -12.75
CA PRO A 2 5.51 -3.27 -13.15
C PRO A 2 4.41 -2.27 -12.74
N ASP A 3 3.35 -2.18 -13.54
CA ASP A 3 2.20 -1.24 -13.43
C ASP A 3 2.09 -0.49 -12.10
N TYR A 4 2.65 0.73 -12.09
CA TYR A 4 2.55 1.66 -10.99
C TYR A 4 1.17 2.34 -11.03
N THR A 5 0.29 1.96 -10.12
CA THR A 5 -0.90 2.76 -9.77
C THR A 5 -0.71 3.28 -8.35
N GLU A 6 -0.35 4.56 -8.23
CA GLU A 6 -0.07 5.29 -6.98
C GLU A 6 -1.12 4.99 -5.89
N ASN A 7 -2.41 4.92 -6.27
CA ASN A 7 -3.52 4.60 -5.38
C ASN A 7 -3.44 3.19 -4.74
N ARG A 8 -2.98 2.16 -5.46
CA ARG A 8 -2.92 0.78 -4.93
C ARG A 8 -1.81 0.63 -3.88
N LEU A 9 -0.70 1.33 -4.06
CA LEU A 9 0.42 1.34 -3.12
C LEU A 9 0.02 2.10 -1.84
N ILE A 10 -0.58 3.28 -1.98
CA ILE A 10 -1.05 4.08 -0.84
C ILE A 10 -2.04 3.27 0.02
N VAL A 11 -2.99 2.56 -0.60
CA VAL A 11 -3.94 1.70 0.11
C VAL A 11 -3.22 0.57 0.87
N ARG A 12 -2.22 -0.07 0.26
CA ARG A 12 -1.45 -1.14 0.91
C ARG A 12 -0.65 -0.62 2.11
N LEU A 13 0.03 0.52 1.96
CA LEU A 13 0.82 1.15 3.03
C LEU A 13 -0.07 1.59 4.19
N ARG A 14 -1.22 2.22 3.91
CA ARG A 14 -2.23 2.58 4.91
C ARG A 14 -2.74 1.38 5.72
N GLY A 15 -2.76 0.18 5.12
CA GLY A 15 -3.08 -1.05 5.83
C GLY A 15 -2.09 -1.41 6.94
N PHE A 16 -0.80 -1.08 6.79
CA PHE A 16 0.21 -1.25 7.84
C PHE A 16 0.02 -0.22 8.96
N ASP A 17 -0.20 1.05 8.61
CA ASP A 17 -0.46 2.11 9.59
C ASP A 17 -1.73 1.82 10.41
N ALA A 18 -2.80 1.31 9.78
CA ALA A 18 -4.01 0.91 10.48
C ALA A 18 -3.76 -0.21 11.51
N ARG A 19 -2.94 -1.21 11.18
CA ARG A 19 -2.53 -2.28 12.10
C ARG A 19 -1.68 -1.73 13.25
N HIS A 20 -0.72 -0.84 12.94
CA HIS A 20 0.07 -0.15 13.95
C HIS A 20 -0.82 0.60 14.95
N TYR A 21 -1.79 1.36 14.46
CA TYR A 21 -2.74 2.07 15.33
C TYR A 21 -3.66 1.16 16.14
N ALA A 22 -4.01 -0.02 15.62
CA ALA A 22 -4.73 -1.01 16.41
C ALA A 22 -3.86 -1.53 17.57
N LYS A 23 -2.58 -1.78 17.34
CA LYS A 23 -1.63 -2.22 18.37
C LYS A 23 -1.33 -1.14 19.41
N THR A 24 -1.15 0.12 19.03
CA THR A 24 -0.98 1.22 20.01
C THR A 24 -2.15 1.32 20.99
N ARG A 25 -3.39 1.06 20.52
CA ARG A 25 -4.56 0.94 21.41
C ARG A 25 -4.48 -0.28 22.34
N GLN A 26 -3.94 -1.40 21.86
CA GLN A 26 -3.73 -2.59 22.70
C GLN A 26 -2.70 -2.34 23.80
N TYR A 27 -1.56 -1.72 23.49
CA TYR A 27 -0.55 -1.36 24.50
C TYR A 27 -1.12 -0.42 25.57
N ALA A 28 -1.91 0.58 25.16
CA ALA A 28 -2.58 1.45 26.12
C ALA A 28 -3.57 0.69 27.03
N ARG A 29 -4.38 -0.23 26.48
CA ARG A 29 -5.25 -1.10 27.29
C ARG A 29 -4.48 -2.03 28.23
N GLN A 30 -3.27 -2.44 27.85
CA GLN A 30 -2.39 -3.20 28.75
C GLN A 30 -1.96 -2.34 29.94
N VAL A 31 -1.53 -1.10 29.69
CA VAL A 31 -1.19 -0.13 30.74
C VAL A 31 -2.39 0.12 31.66
N GLU A 32 -3.56 0.39 31.10
CA GLU A 32 -4.81 0.56 31.86
C GLU A 32 -5.10 -0.63 32.80
N ARG A 33 -4.96 -1.86 32.30
CA ARG A 33 -5.13 -3.07 33.12
C ARG A 33 -4.12 -3.15 34.26
N LEU A 34 -2.86 -2.77 34.03
CA LEU A 34 -1.84 -2.76 35.08
C LEU A 34 -2.21 -1.79 36.22
N TYR A 35 -2.72 -0.60 35.89
CA TYR A 35 -3.21 0.35 36.88
C TYR A 35 -4.43 -0.18 37.64
N ASN A 36 -5.40 -0.80 36.95
CA ASN A 36 -6.56 -1.41 37.59
C ASN A 36 -6.16 -2.53 38.57
N THR A 37 -5.20 -3.39 38.19
CA THR A 37 -4.65 -4.41 39.08
C THR A 37 -3.97 -3.79 40.29
N ALA A 38 -3.20 -2.71 40.11
CA ALA A 38 -2.58 -2.00 41.23
C ALA A 38 -3.62 -1.41 42.20
N CYS A 39 -4.71 -0.82 41.69
CA CYS A 39 -5.84 -0.37 42.54
C CYS A 39 -6.41 -1.51 43.39
N ASP A 40 -6.55 -2.71 42.83
CA ASP A 40 -7.11 -3.85 43.55
C ASP A 40 -6.22 -4.34 44.67
N GLU A 41 -4.93 -4.47 44.36
CA GLU A 41 -3.93 -4.90 45.33
C GLU A 41 -3.81 -3.88 46.47
N ILE A 42 -3.83 -2.59 46.14
CA ILE A 42 -3.74 -1.51 47.13
C ILE A 42 -5.02 -1.39 47.96
N ALA A 43 -6.20 -1.50 47.36
CA ALA A 43 -7.46 -1.49 48.09
C ALA A 43 -7.56 -2.64 49.11
N ARG A 44 -7.04 -3.84 48.76
CA ARG A 44 -6.96 -4.97 49.69
C ARG A 44 -5.96 -4.75 50.83
N ALA A 45 -4.84 -4.08 50.54
CA ALA A 45 -3.87 -3.71 51.57
C ALA A 45 -4.44 -2.65 52.52
N ALA A 46 -5.11 -1.64 51.96
CA ALA A 46 -5.71 -0.54 52.71
C ALA A 46 -6.92 -0.96 53.56
N GLY A 47 -7.75 -1.90 53.08
CA GLY A 47 -8.92 -2.38 53.83
C GLY A 47 -8.60 -3.16 55.12
N ARG A 48 -7.33 -3.31 55.48
CA ARG A 48 -6.86 -3.92 56.73
C ARG A 48 -6.44 -2.89 57.78
N ILE A 49 -6.59 -1.60 57.48
CA ILE A 49 -6.12 -0.48 58.29
C ILE A 49 -7.31 0.17 58.97
N THR A 50 -7.16 0.45 60.26
CA THR A 50 -8.07 1.31 61.02
C THR A 50 -7.45 2.70 61.09
N ILE A 51 -8.17 3.72 60.60
CA ILE A 51 -7.71 5.12 60.66
C ILE A 51 -8.34 5.78 61.91
N PRO A 52 -7.58 6.57 62.69
CA PRO A 52 -8.14 7.39 63.78
C PRO A 52 -9.20 8.37 63.25
N GLU A 53 -10.25 8.66 64.04
CA GLU A 53 -11.44 9.45 63.61
C GLU A 53 -11.15 10.85 63.03
N ASP A 54 -9.95 11.40 63.27
CA ASP A 54 -9.56 12.76 62.88
C ASP A 54 -8.33 12.84 61.95
N GLY A 55 -7.78 11.70 61.51
CA GLY A 55 -6.55 11.63 60.71
C GLY A 55 -6.78 11.63 59.20
N VAL A 56 -5.99 12.40 58.44
CA VAL A 56 -5.91 12.27 56.97
C VAL A 56 -5.05 11.05 56.65
N PHE A 57 -5.52 10.17 55.76
CA PHE A 57 -4.71 9.02 55.36
C PHE A 57 -3.44 9.44 54.61
N SER A 58 -2.27 9.05 55.13
CA SER A 58 -1.00 9.05 54.41
C SER A 58 -0.40 7.65 54.48
N PHE A 59 0.23 7.17 53.40
CA PHE A 59 0.98 5.92 53.50
C PHE A 59 2.11 6.01 54.53
N ASP A 60 2.64 7.21 54.77
CA ASP A 60 3.77 7.42 55.69
C ASP A 60 3.43 7.11 57.15
N ASP A 61 2.14 7.21 57.52
CA ASP A 61 1.65 6.89 58.87
C ASP A 61 1.51 5.38 59.12
N PHE A 62 1.58 4.56 58.06
CA PHE A 62 1.37 3.11 58.14
C PHE A 62 2.55 2.33 57.51
N PRO A 63 3.68 2.12 58.23
CA PRO A 63 4.92 1.59 57.64
C PRO A 63 4.81 0.23 56.95
N ALA A 64 3.92 -0.66 57.43
CA ALA A 64 3.68 -1.96 56.81
C ALA A 64 2.91 -1.83 55.48
N THR A 65 1.83 -1.04 55.48
CA THR A 65 1.05 -0.74 54.28
C THR A 65 1.87 0.03 53.26
N ARG A 66 2.68 1.01 53.71
CA ARG A 66 3.61 1.75 52.87
C ARG A 66 4.52 0.83 52.07
N ARG A 67 5.18 -0.12 52.75
CA ARG A 67 6.08 -1.09 52.10
C ARG A 67 5.33 -1.94 51.06
N GLN A 68 4.10 -2.37 51.36
CA GLN A 68 3.29 -3.10 50.39
C GLN A 68 2.92 -2.24 49.17
N ALA A 69 2.47 -1.00 49.40
CA ALA A 69 2.10 -0.06 48.36
C ALA A 69 3.30 0.30 47.47
N GLU A 70 4.46 0.61 48.05
CA GLU A 70 5.71 0.88 47.33
C GLU A 70 6.13 -0.32 46.47
N GLY A 71 5.99 -1.56 46.98
CA GLY A 71 6.25 -2.77 46.21
C GLY A 71 5.30 -2.93 45.00
N ILE A 72 4.01 -2.62 45.17
CA ILE A 72 3.01 -2.64 44.09
C ILE A 72 3.32 -1.56 43.05
N LEU A 73 3.61 -0.33 43.48
CA LEU A 73 3.94 0.81 42.63
C LEU A 73 5.26 0.61 41.86
N SER A 74 6.28 0.03 42.49
CA SER A 74 7.52 -0.37 41.82
C SER A 74 7.27 -1.43 40.73
N ARG A 75 6.47 -2.45 41.04
CA ARG A 75 6.06 -3.47 40.06
C ARG A 75 5.24 -2.86 38.91
N LEU A 76 4.32 -1.94 39.20
CA LEU A 76 3.56 -1.20 38.20
C LEU A 76 4.49 -0.45 37.25
N THR A 77 5.43 0.32 37.80
CA THR A 77 6.41 1.07 37.02
C THR A 77 7.19 0.17 36.07
N LYS A 78 7.78 -0.92 36.58
CA LYS A 78 8.54 -1.89 35.78
C LYS A 78 7.69 -2.53 34.67
N LYS A 79 6.44 -2.90 34.98
CA LYS A 79 5.54 -3.52 33.99
C LYS A 79 5.10 -2.52 32.91
N VAL A 80 4.82 -1.26 33.26
CA VAL A 80 4.48 -0.22 32.28
C VAL A 80 5.68 0.10 31.39
N GLU A 81 6.87 0.24 31.97
CA GLU A 81 8.12 0.40 31.22
C GLU A 81 8.33 -0.76 30.24
N ALA A 82 8.15 -2.01 30.69
CA ALA A 82 8.25 -3.19 29.83
C ALA A 82 7.25 -3.16 28.67
N VAL A 83 5.99 -2.79 28.91
CA VAL A 83 4.97 -2.66 27.84
C VAL A 83 5.41 -1.65 26.78
N ILE A 84 5.95 -0.50 27.19
CA ILE A 84 6.42 0.53 26.28
C ILE A 84 7.64 0.04 25.51
N THR A 85 8.65 -0.49 26.19
CA THR A 85 9.90 -1.01 25.58
C THR A 85 9.63 -2.15 24.59
N THR A 86 8.75 -3.09 24.92
CA THR A 86 8.30 -4.13 24.00
C THR A 86 7.54 -3.51 22.83
N GLY A 87 6.61 -2.59 23.09
CA GLY A 87 5.85 -1.90 22.06
C GLY A 87 6.73 -1.16 21.06
N THR A 88 7.74 -0.41 21.53
CA THR A 88 8.65 0.32 20.63
C THR A 88 9.45 -0.64 19.77
N ARG A 89 9.96 -1.76 20.32
CA ARG A 89 10.70 -2.77 19.56
C ARG A 89 9.82 -3.45 18.51
N THR A 90 8.62 -3.90 18.90
CA THR A 90 7.70 -4.60 17.98
C THR A 90 7.24 -3.70 16.85
N GLU A 91 6.93 -2.43 17.14
CA GLU A 91 6.44 -1.51 16.11
C GLU A 91 7.57 -0.94 15.25
N TRP A 92 8.80 -0.83 15.77
CA TRP A 92 9.97 -0.57 14.95
C TRP A 92 10.15 -1.64 13.86
N GLN A 93 10.09 -2.92 14.25
CA GLN A 93 10.15 -4.02 13.28
C GLN A 93 9.00 -3.95 12.28
N ALA A 94 7.78 -3.64 12.72
CA ALA A 94 6.63 -3.52 11.83
C ALA A 94 6.79 -2.38 10.79
N ALA A 95 7.46 -1.29 11.14
CA ALA A 95 7.82 -0.22 10.20
C ALA A 95 8.89 -0.69 9.19
N CYS A 96 9.88 -1.47 9.63
CA CYS A 96 10.84 -2.11 8.72
C CYS A 96 10.13 -3.09 7.76
N ASP A 97 9.19 -3.90 8.25
CA ASP A 97 8.42 -4.83 7.42
C ASP A 97 7.52 -4.09 6.41
N LYS A 98 6.95 -2.94 6.80
CA LYS A 98 6.24 -2.03 5.88
C LYS A 98 7.17 -1.57 4.75
N SER A 99 8.41 -1.19 5.10
CA SER A 99 9.42 -0.77 4.14
C SER A 99 9.86 -1.90 3.21
N ASP A 100 9.98 -3.14 3.69
CA ASP A 100 10.29 -4.29 2.85
C ASP A 100 9.14 -4.64 1.90
N ALA A 101 7.91 -4.60 2.38
CA ALA A 101 6.72 -4.82 1.57
C ALA A 101 6.57 -3.75 0.49
N PHE A 102 6.95 -2.51 0.80
CA PHE A 102 7.08 -1.41 -0.14
C PHE A 102 8.15 -1.73 -1.19
N LEU A 103 9.38 -2.04 -0.78
CA LEU A 103 10.50 -2.38 -1.68
C LEU A 103 10.15 -3.52 -2.62
N GLY A 104 9.61 -4.62 -2.11
CA GLY A 104 9.20 -5.77 -2.92
C GLY A 104 8.05 -5.48 -3.89
N SER A 105 7.33 -4.36 -3.72
CA SER A 105 6.28 -3.94 -4.67
C SER A 105 6.81 -3.08 -5.82
N ILE A 106 7.93 -2.37 -5.62
CA ILE A 106 8.50 -1.44 -6.61
C ILE A 106 9.77 -1.98 -7.28
N LEU A 107 10.49 -2.89 -6.63
CA LEU A 107 11.75 -3.44 -7.08
C LEU A 107 11.69 -4.97 -7.11
N ARG A 108 12.28 -5.57 -8.14
CA ARG A 108 12.64 -6.99 -8.09
C ARG A 108 13.88 -7.10 -7.20
N THR A 109 13.67 -7.36 -5.91
CA THR A 109 14.74 -7.43 -4.91
C THR A 109 15.82 -8.47 -5.25
N SER A 110 15.49 -9.50 -6.03
CA SER A 110 16.45 -10.48 -6.58
C SER A 110 17.45 -9.92 -7.59
N ARG A 111 17.29 -8.65 -8.00
CA ARG A 111 18.20 -7.94 -8.91
C ARG A 111 19.00 -6.84 -8.21
N LEU A 112 18.98 -6.79 -6.88
CA LEU A 112 19.84 -5.91 -6.09
C LEU A 112 21.20 -6.59 -5.88
N THR A 113 22.27 -5.81 -5.81
CA THR A 113 23.55 -6.35 -5.32
C THR A 113 23.44 -6.70 -3.82
N PRO A 114 24.31 -7.55 -3.27
CA PRO A 114 24.33 -7.83 -1.84
C PRO A 114 24.40 -6.56 -0.97
N GLU A 115 25.22 -5.59 -1.36
CA GLU A 115 25.38 -4.31 -0.65
C GLU A 115 24.12 -3.44 -0.74
N GLU A 116 23.47 -3.38 -1.92
CA GLU A 116 22.20 -2.69 -2.09
C GLU A 116 21.08 -3.34 -1.25
N ALA A 117 21.06 -4.68 -1.19
CA ALA A 117 20.09 -5.43 -0.42
C ALA A 117 20.28 -5.20 1.09
N GLU A 118 21.52 -5.26 1.58
CA GLU A 118 21.86 -4.97 2.98
C GLU A 118 21.45 -3.56 3.38
N LYS A 119 21.83 -2.56 2.57
CA LYS A 119 21.47 -1.15 2.81
C LYS A 119 19.95 -0.94 2.81
N TYR A 120 19.24 -1.51 1.84
CA TYR A 120 17.79 -1.29 1.72
C TYR A 120 16.96 -2.07 2.73
N GLN A 121 17.49 -3.16 3.30
CA GLN A 121 16.79 -4.02 4.26
C GLN A 121 17.27 -3.84 5.71
N ALA A 122 18.21 -2.93 5.95
CA ALA A 122 18.73 -2.60 7.27
C ALA A 122 17.61 -2.37 8.30
N ARG A 123 17.76 -2.91 9.51
CA ARG A 123 16.77 -2.78 10.59
C ARG A 123 17.06 -1.61 11.53
N ASN A 124 18.25 -1.00 11.45
CA ASN A 124 18.67 0.14 12.28
C ASN A 124 18.53 -0.13 13.79
N LEU A 125 18.99 -1.30 14.26
CA LEU A 125 18.81 -1.73 15.66
C LEU A 125 19.56 -0.86 16.67
N GLU A 126 20.72 -0.31 16.29
CA GLU A 126 21.46 0.66 17.11
C GLU A 126 20.65 1.94 17.33
N ALA A 127 19.97 2.41 16.28
CA ALA A 127 19.09 3.57 16.38
C ALA A 127 17.85 3.29 17.26
N LEU A 128 17.32 2.06 17.23
CA LEU A 128 16.29 1.64 18.19
C LEU A 128 16.80 1.68 19.62
N GLN A 129 18.02 1.19 19.88
CA GLN A 129 18.63 1.22 21.20
C GLN A 129 18.83 2.65 21.68
N ALA A 130 19.40 3.52 20.84
CA ALA A 130 19.56 4.95 21.13
C ALA A 130 18.20 5.62 21.39
N PHE A 131 17.17 5.28 20.62
CA PHE A 131 15.82 5.77 20.83
C PHE A 131 15.26 5.34 22.20
N GLN A 132 15.47 4.10 22.62
CA GLN A 132 14.99 3.60 23.92
C GLN A 132 15.75 4.21 25.10
N GLN A 133 17.04 4.53 24.92
CA GLN A 133 17.89 5.11 25.96
C GLN A 133 17.81 6.65 26.03
N ARG A 134 17.13 7.31 25.09
CA ARG A 134 17.08 8.78 25.02
C ARG A 134 16.40 9.40 26.25
N LYS A 135 16.88 10.57 26.64
CA LYS A 135 16.26 11.43 27.66
C LYS A 135 15.31 12.42 27.00
N ALA A 136 14.08 12.53 27.53
CA ALA A 136 13.10 13.53 27.10
C ALA A 136 12.82 14.47 28.28
N GLY A 137 13.15 15.76 28.12
CA GLY A 137 13.09 16.72 29.24
C GLY A 137 14.02 16.34 30.39
N GLY A 138 15.22 15.81 30.08
CA GLY A 138 16.19 15.34 31.07
C GLY A 138 15.92 13.95 31.67
N LEU A 139 14.74 13.36 31.42
CA LEU A 139 14.32 12.11 32.04
C LEU A 139 14.32 10.93 31.05
N GLY A 140 14.84 9.78 31.48
CA GLY A 140 14.71 8.50 30.78
C GLY A 140 13.29 7.95 30.78
N LEU A 141 13.04 6.83 30.11
CA LEU A 141 11.70 6.20 30.08
C LEU A 141 11.24 5.79 31.49
N SER A 142 12.07 5.05 32.24
CA SER A 142 11.74 4.60 33.60
C SER A 142 11.35 5.75 34.53
N GLN A 143 12.14 6.84 34.53
CA GLN A 143 11.88 8.03 35.33
C GLN A 143 10.56 8.73 34.96
N ARG A 144 10.22 8.78 33.66
CA ARG A 144 8.95 9.35 33.20
C ARG A 144 7.76 8.50 33.61
N VAL A 145 7.89 7.18 33.58
CA VAL A 145 6.85 6.26 34.08
C VAL A 145 6.71 6.40 35.60
N TRP A 146 7.83 6.40 36.33
CA TRP A 146 7.88 6.58 37.78
C TRP A 146 7.16 7.85 38.23
N LYS A 147 7.35 8.98 37.52
CA LYS A 147 6.64 10.22 37.81
C LYS A 147 5.11 10.04 37.83
N TYR A 148 4.54 9.30 36.88
CA TYR A 148 3.10 9.04 36.87
C TYR A 148 2.67 8.08 37.98
N THR A 149 3.54 7.14 38.36
CA THR A 149 3.32 6.27 39.51
C THR A 149 3.28 7.06 40.82
N GLU A 150 4.13 8.07 40.99
CA GLU A 150 4.10 8.97 42.16
C GLU A 150 2.80 9.80 42.19
N GLU A 151 2.39 10.37 41.06
CA GLU A 151 1.09 11.05 40.94
C GLU A 151 -0.08 10.09 41.28
N PHE A 152 0.05 8.82 40.94
CA PHE A 152 -0.92 7.79 41.30
C PHE A 152 -0.94 7.48 42.80
N LYS A 153 0.22 7.45 43.48
CA LYS A 153 0.29 7.30 44.94
C LYS A 153 -0.55 8.37 45.66
N THR A 154 -0.37 9.63 45.29
CA THR A 154 -1.15 10.74 45.87
C THR A 154 -2.66 10.59 45.62
N ALA A 155 -3.04 10.13 44.41
CA ALA A 155 -4.45 9.87 44.10
C ALA A 155 -5.03 8.70 44.90
N LEU A 156 -4.22 7.67 45.20
CA LEU A 156 -4.61 6.54 46.04
C LEU A 156 -4.80 6.96 47.50
N GLU A 157 -3.90 7.75 48.06
CA GLU A 157 -4.00 8.26 49.43
C GLU A 157 -5.31 9.02 49.62
N LEU A 158 -5.64 9.93 48.69
CA LEU A 158 -6.91 10.65 48.69
C LEU A 158 -8.12 9.73 48.53
N GLY A 159 -8.04 8.71 47.67
CA GLY A 159 -9.14 7.77 47.47
C GLY A 159 -9.40 6.86 48.67
N ILE A 160 -8.34 6.48 49.40
CA ILE A 160 -8.42 5.70 50.64
C ILE A 160 -9.02 6.55 51.75
N ASP A 161 -8.56 7.79 51.91
CA ASP A 161 -9.08 8.77 52.87
C ASP A 161 -10.61 8.91 52.77
N VAL A 162 -11.12 9.16 51.56
CA VAL A 162 -12.56 9.26 51.29
C VAL A 162 -13.31 7.97 51.58
N ALA A 163 -12.76 6.82 51.18
CA ALA A 163 -13.42 5.54 51.37
C ALA A 163 -13.53 5.13 52.85
N VAL A 164 -12.51 5.45 53.65
CA VAL A 164 -12.53 5.18 55.09
C VAL A 164 -13.51 6.11 55.79
N GLY A 165 -13.51 7.41 55.46
CA GLY A 165 -14.49 8.36 56.02
C GLY A 165 -15.95 8.00 55.69
N GLU A 166 -16.19 7.32 54.57
CA GLU A 166 -17.52 6.83 54.17
C GLU A 166 -17.81 5.37 54.62
N GLY A 167 -16.92 4.72 55.37
CA GLY A 167 -17.12 3.35 55.87
C GLY A 167 -17.17 2.28 54.78
N ARG A 168 -16.48 2.48 53.65
CA ARG A 168 -16.53 1.59 52.49
C ARG A 168 -15.70 0.32 52.68
N SER A 169 -16.19 -0.80 52.14
CA SER A 169 -15.43 -2.05 52.09
C SER A 169 -14.25 -1.99 51.12
N ALA A 170 -13.27 -2.89 51.26
CA ALA A 170 -12.15 -3.01 50.33
C ALA A 170 -12.59 -3.21 48.87
N GLN A 171 -13.69 -3.94 48.63
CA GLN A 171 -14.24 -4.11 47.27
C GLN A 171 -14.86 -2.82 46.73
N GLN A 172 -15.52 -2.03 47.59
CA GLN A 172 -16.08 -0.74 47.21
C GLN A 172 -14.96 0.26 46.91
N LEU A 173 -13.94 0.35 47.79
CA LEU A 173 -12.74 1.16 47.58
C LEU A 173 -12.05 0.82 46.26
N SER A 174 -11.85 -0.46 45.93
CA SER A 174 -11.28 -0.88 44.64
C SER A 174 -12.09 -0.33 43.46
N ARG A 175 -13.42 -0.43 43.51
CA ARG A 175 -14.30 0.10 42.44
C ARG A 175 -14.18 1.62 42.33
N ASP A 176 -14.11 2.32 43.46
CA ASP A 176 -13.97 3.77 43.50
C ASP A 176 -12.64 4.23 42.94
N LEU A 177 -11.52 3.62 43.38
CA LEU A 177 -10.18 3.93 42.87
C LEU A 177 -10.07 3.75 41.35
N ARG A 178 -10.63 2.65 40.81
CA ARG A 178 -10.69 2.44 39.36
C ARG A 178 -11.57 3.49 38.67
N GLN A 179 -12.70 3.87 39.28
CA GLN A 179 -13.57 4.92 38.75
C GLN A 179 -12.85 6.29 38.73
N TYR A 180 -12.07 6.59 39.77
CA TYR A 180 -11.28 7.81 39.88
C TYR A 180 -10.13 7.84 38.86
N LEU A 181 -9.51 6.71 38.55
CA LEU A 181 -8.55 6.62 37.44
C LEU A 181 -9.18 6.99 36.09
N GLN A 182 -10.44 6.65 35.85
CA GLN A 182 -11.13 6.95 34.59
C GLN A 182 -11.71 8.36 34.55
N GLN A 183 -12.26 8.80 35.68
CA GLN A 183 -12.94 10.08 35.88
C GLN A 183 -12.34 10.78 37.10
N PRO A 184 -11.12 11.33 36.98
CA PRO A 184 -10.41 11.93 38.11
C PRO A 184 -11.22 13.02 38.80
N ASP A 185 -12.01 13.80 38.06
CA ASP A 185 -12.85 14.87 38.61
C ASP A 185 -13.86 14.40 39.67
N LYS A 186 -14.24 13.11 39.68
CA LYS A 186 -15.11 12.56 40.72
C LYS A 186 -14.42 12.50 42.08
N LEU A 187 -13.12 12.19 42.10
CA LEU A 187 -12.31 12.20 43.32
C LEU A 187 -12.17 13.61 43.87
N PHE A 188 -11.93 14.58 43.00
CA PHE A 188 -11.70 15.99 43.39
C PHE A 188 -13.00 16.74 43.77
N ARG A 189 -14.18 16.26 43.38
CA ARG A 189 -15.49 16.87 43.70
C ARG A 189 -16.21 16.24 44.90
N ARG A 190 -15.79 15.07 45.37
CA ARG A 190 -16.48 14.29 46.41
C ARG A 190 -15.61 14.17 47.66
N VAL A 191 -15.70 15.15 48.57
CA VAL A 191 -15.25 15.01 49.95
C VAL A 191 -16.31 15.69 50.82
N ARG A 192 -16.93 14.95 51.75
CA ARG A 192 -17.87 15.54 52.71
C ARG A 192 -17.10 16.01 53.94
N ASP A 193 -17.36 17.24 54.38
CA ASP A 193 -16.90 17.71 55.70
C ASP A 193 -17.78 17.14 56.84
N LYS A 194 -17.36 17.34 58.09
CA LYS A 194 -18.11 16.89 59.29
C LYS A 194 -19.55 17.46 59.38
N GLY A 195 -19.90 18.47 58.57
CA GLY A 195 -21.25 19.04 58.46
C GLY A 195 -22.07 18.50 57.27
N GLY A 196 -21.58 17.49 56.55
CA GLY A 196 -22.26 16.89 55.39
C GLY A 196 -22.13 17.69 54.09
N ASN A 197 -21.37 18.78 54.07
CA ASN A 197 -21.18 19.63 52.89
C ASN A 197 -20.02 19.15 52.02
N LEU A 198 -20.18 19.23 50.70
CA LEU A 198 -19.13 18.86 49.74
C LEU A 198 -18.06 19.95 49.67
N ARG A 199 -16.80 19.61 49.98
CA ARG A 199 -15.61 20.47 49.82
C ARG A 199 -14.52 19.74 49.04
N LEU A 200 -13.58 20.45 48.42
CA LEU A 200 -12.35 19.84 47.90
C LEU A 200 -11.41 19.51 49.08
N SER A 201 -10.84 18.31 49.14
CA SER A 201 -9.77 18.02 50.11
C SER A 201 -8.57 18.95 49.90
N LYS A 202 -7.75 19.13 50.94
CA LYS A 202 -6.54 19.96 50.88
C LYS A 202 -5.56 19.48 49.78
N ALA A 203 -5.44 18.16 49.59
CA ALA A 203 -4.69 17.55 48.49
C ALA A 203 -5.33 17.80 47.11
N ALA A 204 -6.67 17.72 47.02
CA ALA A 204 -7.43 17.99 45.80
C ALA A 204 -7.33 19.45 45.34
N LYS A 205 -7.28 20.40 46.29
CA LYS A 205 -7.04 21.82 46.03
C LYS A 205 -5.62 22.13 45.57
N MET A 206 -4.64 21.30 45.93
CA MET A 206 -3.24 21.48 45.52
C MET A 206 -2.89 20.70 44.23
N TYR A 207 -3.73 19.74 43.81
CA TYR A 207 -3.46 18.90 42.65
C TYR A 207 -3.78 19.62 41.33
N HIS A 208 -2.76 20.31 40.80
CA HIS A 208 -2.80 21.00 39.52
C HIS A 208 -1.74 20.43 38.55
N PRO A 209 -2.05 19.37 37.77
CA PRO A 209 -1.07 18.72 36.88
C PRO A 209 -0.58 19.61 35.71
N GLY A 210 -1.14 20.82 35.56
CA GLY A 210 -0.81 21.77 34.49
C GLY A 210 -1.67 21.62 33.24
N GLN A 211 -1.55 22.58 32.32
CA GLN A 211 -2.27 22.54 31.05
C GLN A 211 -1.76 21.40 30.15
N GLY A 212 -2.68 20.64 29.53
CA GLY A 212 -2.36 19.57 28.58
C GLY A 212 -1.92 18.24 29.20
N VAL A 213 -2.02 18.09 30.53
CA VAL A 213 -1.75 16.85 31.28
C VAL A 213 -3.06 16.33 31.87
N TYR A 214 -3.31 15.02 31.76
CA TYR A 214 -4.50 14.44 32.38
C TYR A 214 -4.36 14.46 33.90
N ARG A 215 -5.47 14.68 34.63
CA ARG A 215 -5.52 14.44 36.09
C ARG A 215 -5.40 12.96 36.46
N SER A 216 -5.50 12.06 35.48
CA SER A 216 -5.36 10.62 35.68
C SER A 216 -3.96 10.17 35.30
N ALA A 217 -3.23 9.65 36.27
CA ALA A 217 -1.93 9.01 36.08
C ALA A 217 -2.00 7.87 35.04
N ALA A 218 -3.06 7.05 35.07
CA ALA A 218 -3.27 6.00 34.09
C ALA A 218 -3.40 6.56 32.65
N LYS A 219 -4.20 7.61 32.45
CA LYS A 219 -4.32 8.25 31.12
C LYS A 219 -3.02 8.91 30.66
N ASN A 220 -2.23 9.48 31.57
CA ASN A 220 -0.89 9.99 31.25
C ASN A 220 0.07 8.87 30.83
N ALA A 221 0.07 7.74 31.54
CA ALA A 221 0.88 6.57 31.20
C ALA A 221 0.44 5.93 29.87
N GLU A 222 -0.86 5.83 29.60
CA GLU A 222 -1.38 5.40 28.31
C GLU A 222 -0.98 6.35 27.17
N ARG A 223 -1.07 7.66 27.41
CA ARG A 223 -0.62 8.69 26.44
C ARG A 223 0.86 8.54 26.15
N LEU A 224 1.68 8.33 27.18
CA LEU A 224 3.12 8.09 27.03
C LEU A 224 3.35 6.85 26.18
N ALA A 225 2.68 5.73 26.49
CA ALA A 225 2.81 4.49 25.74
C ALA A 225 2.44 4.65 24.26
N ARG A 226 1.29 5.26 23.94
CA ARG A 226 0.88 5.52 22.55
C ARG A 226 1.89 6.40 21.82
N THR A 227 2.39 7.44 22.50
CA THR A 227 3.29 8.44 21.90
C THR A 227 4.67 7.83 21.64
N GLU A 228 5.29 7.17 22.62
CA GLU A 228 6.61 6.55 22.48
C GLU A 228 6.62 5.46 21.40
N VAL A 229 5.57 4.63 21.37
CA VAL A 229 5.45 3.55 20.36
C VAL A 229 5.22 4.11 18.95
N ASN A 230 4.40 5.16 18.80
CA ASN A 230 4.21 5.82 17.51
C ASN A 230 5.49 6.53 17.03
N MET A 231 6.20 7.22 17.93
CA MET A 231 7.47 7.86 17.59
C MET A 231 8.52 6.83 17.16
N ALA A 232 8.61 5.67 17.81
CA ALA A 232 9.51 4.58 17.40
C ALA A 232 9.19 4.06 15.99
N TYR A 233 7.91 3.89 15.68
CA TYR A 233 7.46 3.48 14.35
C TYR A 233 7.86 4.49 13.27
N ARG A 234 7.63 5.79 13.52
CA ARG A 234 7.95 6.87 12.57
C ARG A 234 9.45 7.11 12.44
N GLU A 235 10.21 6.96 13.52
CA GLU A 235 11.68 7.01 13.50
C GLU A 235 12.25 5.91 12.58
N ALA A 236 11.76 4.69 12.71
CA ALA A 236 12.18 3.57 11.87
C ALA A 236 11.90 3.85 10.38
N GLU A 237 10.70 4.35 10.05
CA GLU A 237 10.37 4.75 8.67
C GLU A 237 11.30 5.85 8.14
N TYR A 238 11.51 6.90 8.94
CA TYR A 238 12.40 8.01 8.58
C TYR A 238 13.81 7.51 8.23
N LEU A 239 14.40 6.67 9.09
CA LEU A 239 15.74 6.12 8.89
C LEU A 239 15.82 5.20 7.66
N ARG A 240 14.80 4.35 7.46
CA ARG A 240 14.72 3.49 6.28
C ARG A 240 14.66 4.32 5.02
N TRP A 241 13.83 5.36 4.98
CA TRP A 241 13.72 6.20 3.79
C TRP A 241 15.01 6.96 3.50
N GLN A 242 15.79 7.39 4.51
CA GLN A 242 17.11 7.98 4.28
C GLN A 242 18.00 7.11 3.40
N GLN A 243 17.97 5.79 3.61
CA GLN A 243 18.79 4.81 2.90
C GLN A 243 18.31 4.54 1.46
N LEU A 244 17.07 4.92 1.11
CA LEU A 244 16.47 4.72 -0.22
C LEU A 244 16.66 5.96 -1.09
N ASP A 245 17.55 5.88 -2.06
CA ASP A 245 17.93 6.96 -2.99
C ASP A 245 16.80 7.42 -3.92
N PHE A 246 15.89 6.53 -4.31
CA PHE A 246 14.73 6.86 -5.12
C PHE A 246 13.57 7.50 -4.34
N VAL A 247 13.68 7.60 -3.01
CA VAL A 247 12.76 8.40 -2.20
C VAL A 247 13.30 9.81 -2.16
N VAL A 248 12.48 10.79 -2.56
CA VAL A 248 12.89 12.19 -2.78
C VAL A 248 12.10 13.19 -1.94
N GLY A 249 11.21 12.69 -1.08
CA GLY A 249 10.40 13.43 -0.13
C GLY A 249 9.41 12.49 0.55
N PHE A 250 8.53 13.03 1.39
CA PHE A 250 7.36 12.29 1.86
C PHE A 250 6.17 13.23 2.03
N ARG A 251 4.98 12.66 1.92
CA ARG A 251 3.71 13.36 2.14
C ARG A 251 3.15 12.98 3.50
N VAL A 252 2.92 13.97 4.34
CA VAL A 252 2.17 13.84 5.60
C VAL A 252 0.69 13.95 5.28
N MET A 253 -0.08 12.93 5.68
CA MET A 253 -1.53 12.88 5.47
C MET A 253 -2.25 12.72 6.81
N LEU A 254 -3.42 13.34 6.89
CA LEU A 254 -4.35 13.16 7.99
C LEU A 254 -4.76 11.70 8.14
N SER A 255 -4.99 11.29 9.38
CA SER A 255 -5.66 10.01 9.65
C SER A 255 -7.14 10.13 9.29
N ASN A 256 -7.76 9.08 8.75
CA ASN A 256 -9.22 9.01 8.52
C ASN A 256 -10.06 9.04 9.83
N ASN A 257 -9.52 9.54 10.94
CA ASN A 257 -10.12 9.53 12.27
C ASN A 257 -9.84 10.86 13.03
N HIS A 258 -9.72 11.96 12.30
CA HIS A 258 -9.52 13.29 12.88
C HIS A 258 -10.87 13.86 13.38
N THR A 259 -11.30 13.33 14.52
CA THR A 259 -12.60 13.62 15.14
C THR A 259 -12.44 13.67 16.66
N THR A 260 -13.27 14.47 17.32
CA THR A 260 -13.37 14.56 18.77
C THR A 260 -14.82 14.36 19.23
N LYS A 261 -15.05 14.23 20.54
CA LYS A 261 -16.40 14.25 21.10
C LYS A 261 -16.71 15.66 21.62
N ASP A 262 -17.87 16.19 21.25
CA ASP A 262 -18.38 17.43 21.83
C ASP A 262 -18.83 17.25 23.30
N SER A 263 -19.26 18.34 23.94
CA SER A 263 -19.76 18.34 25.32
C SER A 263 -20.99 17.43 25.54
N LYS A 264 -21.67 17.03 24.46
CA LYS A 264 -22.83 16.12 24.45
C LYS A 264 -22.45 14.69 24.09
N GLY A 265 -21.16 14.41 23.90
CA GLY A 265 -20.63 13.08 23.59
C GLY A 265 -20.75 12.66 22.12
N LYS A 266 -21.18 13.57 21.23
CA LYS A 266 -21.31 13.34 19.78
C LYS A 266 -19.95 13.50 19.10
N THR A 267 -19.64 12.59 18.19
CA THR A 267 -18.42 12.70 17.37
C THR A 267 -18.56 13.84 16.37
N VAL A 268 -17.65 14.80 16.43
CA VAL A 268 -17.54 15.95 15.53
C VAL A 268 -16.14 16.00 14.90
N PRO A 269 -15.97 16.57 13.69
CA PRO A 269 -14.64 16.82 13.14
C PRO A 269 -13.79 17.60 14.14
N LEU A 270 -12.56 17.16 14.31
CA LEU A 270 -11.55 17.96 15.01
C LEU A 270 -10.88 18.81 13.92
N THR A 271 -10.42 20.01 14.28
CA THR A 271 -9.51 20.77 13.44
C THR A 271 -8.35 21.15 14.33
N ASP A 272 -7.16 20.68 13.99
CA ASP A 272 -5.94 20.94 14.73
C ASP A 272 -4.75 21.17 13.79
N ILE A 273 -3.57 21.30 14.38
CA ILE A 273 -2.30 21.51 13.66
C ILE A 273 -2.04 20.46 12.56
N CYS A 274 -2.60 19.25 12.66
CA CYS A 274 -2.45 18.23 11.62
C CYS A 274 -3.12 18.63 10.31
N ASP A 275 -4.24 19.35 10.36
CA ASP A 275 -4.95 19.79 9.17
C ASP A 275 -4.16 20.88 8.45
N GLU A 276 -3.62 21.81 9.23
CA GLU A 276 -2.81 22.93 8.74
C GLU A 276 -1.46 22.45 8.18
N LEU A 277 -0.81 21.49 8.84
CA LEU A 277 0.54 21.03 8.50
C LEU A 277 0.55 19.75 7.64
N ALA A 278 -0.59 19.32 7.10
CA ALA A 278 -0.60 18.27 6.09
C ALA A 278 0.06 18.79 4.80
N GLY A 279 0.91 17.98 4.17
CA GLY A 279 1.62 18.41 2.97
C GLY A 279 2.86 17.59 2.64
N ASP A 280 3.61 18.07 1.65
CA ASP A 280 4.82 17.44 1.14
C ASP A 280 6.05 18.04 1.83
N TYR A 281 6.87 17.18 2.43
CA TYR A 281 8.05 17.57 3.18
C TYR A 281 9.32 17.01 2.52
N PRO A 282 10.45 17.73 2.62
CA PRO A 282 11.74 17.21 2.21
C PRO A 282 12.05 15.92 2.93
N LYS A 283 12.73 14.98 2.25
CA LYS A 283 13.10 13.69 2.83
C LYS A 283 13.91 13.82 4.12
N THR A 284 14.69 14.89 4.27
CA THR A 284 15.52 15.18 5.44
C THR A 284 14.74 15.78 6.61
N PHE A 285 13.47 16.14 6.44
CA PHE A 285 12.61 16.55 7.54
C PHE A 285 12.21 15.32 8.37
N LYS A 286 12.44 15.38 9.67
CA LYS A 286 12.12 14.31 10.62
C LYS A 286 10.73 14.51 11.20
N PHE A 287 9.80 13.65 10.80
CA PHE A 287 8.43 13.64 11.27
C PHE A 287 8.15 12.47 12.22
N LEU A 288 8.06 12.74 13.52
CA LEU A 288 7.64 11.75 14.55
C LEU A 288 6.16 11.90 14.96
N GLY A 289 5.48 12.92 14.43
CA GLY A 289 4.14 13.37 14.82
C GLY A 289 4.14 14.87 15.15
N TRP A 290 3.02 15.56 14.88
CA TRP A 290 2.87 16.98 15.21
C TRP A 290 2.66 17.21 16.71
N HIS A 291 1.97 16.27 17.36
CA HIS A 291 1.61 16.35 18.76
C HIS A 291 1.58 14.94 19.39
N PRO A 292 1.50 14.84 20.73
CA PRO A 292 1.32 13.57 21.42
C PRO A 292 0.06 12.85 20.95
N GLN A 293 0.13 11.52 20.83
CA GLN A 293 -0.91 10.68 20.21
C GLN A 293 -1.27 11.02 18.75
N CYS A 294 -0.40 11.69 17.98
CA CYS A 294 -0.64 11.95 16.57
C CYS A 294 -0.85 10.65 15.78
N ARG A 295 -1.85 10.66 14.89
CA ARG A 295 -2.25 9.51 14.06
C ARG A 295 -2.03 9.75 12.57
N CYS A 296 -1.38 10.86 12.22
CA CYS A 296 -1.05 11.19 10.84
C CYS A 296 -0.12 10.13 10.25
N VAL A 297 -0.33 9.86 8.97
CA VAL A 297 0.42 8.85 8.21
C VAL A 297 1.37 9.53 7.25
N VAL A 298 2.49 8.88 6.97
CA VAL A 298 3.45 9.33 5.97
C VAL A 298 3.51 8.34 4.81
N VAL A 299 3.62 8.87 3.59
CA VAL A 299 3.85 8.09 2.37
C VAL A 299 5.06 8.65 1.62
N PRO A 300 5.94 7.80 1.07
CA PRO A 300 7.14 8.27 0.38
C PRO A 300 6.76 8.91 -0.98
N ILE A 301 7.43 10.02 -1.31
CA ILE A 301 7.41 10.62 -2.64
C ILE A 301 8.60 10.06 -3.41
N MET A 302 8.33 9.53 -4.59
CA MET A 302 9.29 8.79 -5.41
C MET A 302 9.86 9.67 -6.51
N SER A 303 11.11 9.41 -6.91
CA SER A 303 11.63 9.92 -8.17
C SER A 303 10.86 9.36 -9.37
N ASP A 304 10.98 10.02 -10.51
CA ASP A 304 10.37 9.52 -11.74
C ASP A 304 11.03 8.21 -12.21
N TYR A 305 10.22 7.37 -12.87
CA TYR A 305 10.66 6.02 -13.21
C TYR A 305 11.84 6.01 -14.20
N ASP A 306 11.85 6.93 -15.16
CA ASP A 306 12.95 7.06 -16.12
C ASP A 306 14.22 7.60 -15.45
N GLU A 307 14.08 8.58 -14.54
CA GLU A 307 15.19 9.11 -13.74
C GLU A 307 15.82 8.02 -12.88
N PHE A 308 15.02 7.24 -12.16
CA PHE A 308 15.52 6.14 -11.34
C PHE A 308 16.33 5.12 -12.14
N ASN A 309 15.84 4.69 -13.31
CA ASN A 309 16.56 3.74 -14.15
C ASN A 309 17.86 4.33 -14.72
N LYS A 310 17.82 5.59 -15.17
CA LYS A 310 19.00 6.30 -15.69
C LYS A 310 20.06 6.47 -14.61
N ASP A 311 19.64 6.88 -13.42
CA ASP A 311 20.51 7.12 -12.28
C ASP A 311 21.17 5.83 -11.80
N ARG A 312 20.40 4.73 -11.76
CA ARG A 312 20.91 3.38 -11.49
C ARG A 312 21.91 2.92 -12.54
N ALA A 313 21.60 3.09 -13.83
CA ALA A 313 22.49 2.71 -14.91
C ALA A 313 23.80 3.53 -14.90
N ASN A 314 23.72 4.83 -14.60
CA ASN A 314 24.88 5.71 -14.50
C ASN A 314 25.73 5.38 -13.28
N ARG A 315 25.12 5.05 -12.13
CA ARG A 315 25.85 4.56 -10.96
C ARG A 315 26.61 3.27 -11.27
N LEU A 316 25.97 2.30 -11.93
CA LEU A 316 26.64 1.05 -12.33
C LEU A 316 27.80 1.31 -13.30
N LYS A 317 27.63 2.22 -14.27
CA LYS A 317 28.72 2.62 -15.18
C LYS A 317 29.89 3.27 -14.43
N ALA A 318 29.62 4.09 -13.42
CA ALA A 318 30.66 4.74 -12.62
C ALA A 318 31.41 3.74 -11.74
N ILE A 319 30.70 2.78 -11.12
CA ILE A 319 31.31 1.67 -10.35
C ILE A 319 32.27 0.87 -11.24
N ILE A 320 31.85 0.48 -12.45
CA ILE A 320 32.68 -0.24 -13.41
C ILE A 320 33.93 0.57 -13.80
N ARG A 321 33.83 1.90 -13.80
CA ARG A 321 34.93 2.82 -14.16
C ARG A 321 35.78 3.26 -12.96
N GLY A 322 35.51 2.78 -11.75
CA GLY A 322 36.18 3.24 -10.53
C GLY A 322 35.92 4.71 -10.19
N GLN A 323 34.83 5.29 -10.69
CA GLN A 323 34.47 6.70 -10.51
C GLN A 323 33.34 6.86 -9.49
N THR A 324 33.35 7.97 -8.74
CA THR A 324 32.26 8.34 -7.85
C THR A 324 31.11 8.99 -8.63
N TYR A 325 29.92 8.39 -8.57
CA TYR A 325 28.72 8.95 -9.20
C TYR A 325 27.94 9.81 -8.22
N LYS A 326 27.77 11.09 -8.55
CA LYS A 326 26.86 12.00 -7.84
C LYS A 326 25.54 12.10 -8.61
N SER A 327 24.51 11.50 -8.06
CA SER A 327 23.13 11.56 -8.59
C SER A 327 22.65 13.01 -8.68
N LEU A 328 21.97 13.34 -9.79
CA LEU A 328 21.26 14.61 -9.90
C LEU A 328 19.91 14.50 -9.15
N PRO A 329 19.49 15.56 -8.43
CA PRO A 329 18.20 15.54 -7.75
C PRO A 329 17.06 15.33 -8.75
N SER A 330 16.20 14.35 -8.46
CA SER A 330 14.99 14.10 -9.25
C SER A 330 14.16 15.37 -9.45
N ARG A 331 13.46 15.48 -10.58
CA ARG A 331 12.47 16.55 -10.81
C ARG A 331 11.36 16.56 -9.75
N ARG A 332 11.05 15.41 -9.12
CA ARG A 332 10.07 15.28 -8.03
C ARG A 332 10.62 15.57 -6.64
N THR A 333 11.89 15.94 -6.51
CA THR A 333 12.52 16.25 -5.22
C THR A 333 11.76 17.36 -4.51
N VAL A 334 11.34 17.11 -3.29
CA VAL A 334 10.74 18.13 -2.43
C VAL A 334 11.87 19.00 -1.88
N ARG A 335 12.00 20.20 -2.45
CA ARG A 335 13.10 21.14 -2.17
C ARG A 335 12.79 22.13 -1.05
N ASP A 336 11.63 22.02 -0.43
CA ASP A 336 11.23 22.95 0.62
C ASP A 336 10.12 22.38 1.50
N VAL A 337 9.99 22.91 2.72
CA VAL A 337 8.84 22.65 3.59
C VAL A 337 7.57 23.34 3.06
N PRO A 338 6.35 22.88 3.40
CA PRO A 338 5.12 23.55 2.99
C PRO A 338 5.05 25.01 3.44
N ALA A 339 4.39 25.88 2.67
CA ALA A 339 4.19 27.27 3.05
C ALA A 339 3.44 27.39 4.39
N ALA A 340 2.40 26.58 4.58
CA ALA A 340 1.65 26.50 5.83
C ALA A 340 2.54 26.16 7.04
N PHE A 341 3.58 25.34 6.85
CA PHE A 341 4.56 25.07 7.91
C PHE A 341 5.37 26.30 8.27
N ARG A 342 5.81 27.11 7.31
CA ARG A 342 6.52 28.36 7.60
C ARG A 342 5.63 29.35 8.34
N SER A 343 4.41 29.57 7.83
CA SER A 343 3.43 30.45 8.45
C SER A 343 3.11 30.04 9.88
N HIS A 344 2.94 28.73 10.13
CA HIS A 344 2.75 28.21 11.47
C HIS A 344 3.96 28.49 12.37
N ILE A 345 5.19 28.24 11.88
CA ILE A 345 6.41 28.50 12.66
C ILE A 345 6.56 29.99 12.99
N GLU A 346 6.29 30.88 12.04
CA GLU A 346 6.29 32.33 12.24
C GLU A 346 5.25 32.73 13.28
N ALA A 347 4.01 32.23 13.17
CA ALA A 347 2.93 32.54 14.11
C ALA A 347 3.24 32.10 15.55
N ILE A 348 4.06 31.06 15.73
CA ILE A 348 4.42 30.57 17.06
C ILE A 348 5.81 31.02 17.53
N ALA A 349 6.59 31.73 16.71
CA ALA A 349 7.98 32.06 16.99
C ALA A 349 8.16 32.78 18.33
N ASP A 350 7.41 33.87 18.55
CA ASP A 350 7.53 34.66 19.77
C ASP A 350 7.03 33.92 21.01
N ARG A 351 5.86 33.27 20.92
CA ARG A 351 5.33 32.50 22.06
C ARG A 351 6.21 31.30 22.41
N SER A 352 6.94 30.73 21.44
CA SER A 352 7.79 29.57 21.67
C SER A 352 8.99 29.86 22.58
N LYS A 353 9.44 31.12 22.67
CA LYS A 353 10.58 31.52 23.53
C LYS A 353 10.35 31.17 25.00
N ASN A 354 9.09 31.18 25.46
CA ASN A 354 8.71 30.91 26.84
C ASN A 354 8.28 29.45 27.08
N TRP A 355 8.43 28.56 26.09
CA TRP A 355 7.99 27.17 26.23
C TRP A 355 9.02 26.33 27.01
N LYS A 356 8.53 25.62 28.03
CA LYS A 356 9.35 24.68 28.81
C LYS A 356 9.82 23.47 28.01
N ALA A 357 9.11 23.12 26.94
CA ALA A 357 9.44 22.01 26.06
C ALA A 357 8.98 22.29 24.64
N MET A 358 9.88 22.10 23.68
CA MET A 358 9.59 22.28 22.27
C MET A 358 8.89 21.05 21.67
N PRO A 359 7.91 21.25 20.76
CA PRO A 359 7.32 20.17 19.96
C PRO A 359 8.37 19.38 19.16
N TYR A 360 8.06 18.12 18.85
CA TYR A 360 8.98 17.20 18.17
C TYR A 360 9.49 17.77 16.83
N TYR A 361 8.58 18.32 16.03
CA TYR A 361 8.91 18.88 14.72
C TYR A 361 9.79 20.14 14.79
N ILE A 362 9.90 20.81 15.93
CA ILE A 362 10.87 21.90 16.15
C ILE A 362 12.17 21.30 16.69
N ARG A 363 12.07 20.52 17.77
CA ARG A 363 13.22 19.89 18.44
C ARG A 363 14.11 19.12 17.47
N ASP A 364 13.49 18.39 16.55
CA ASP A 364 14.19 17.43 15.68
C ASP A 364 14.62 18.05 14.33
N ASN A 365 14.14 19.24 13.97
CA ASN A 365 14.37 19.86 12.65
C ASN A 365 15.01 21.26 12.69
N PHE A 366 15.19 21.85 13.87
CA PHE A 366 15.81 23.17 14.01
C PHE A 366 17.16 23.07 14.74
N LYS A 367 18.08 23.97 14.42
CA LYS A 367 19.36 24.05 15.13
C LYS A 367 19.10 24.29 16.63
N ASN A 368 19.79 23.54 17.47
CA ASN A 368 19.60 23.55 18.93
C ASN A 368 18.16 23.26 19.40
N GLY A 369 17.29 22.76 18.50
CA GLY A 369 15.89 22.47 18.81
C GLY A 369 15.03 23.68 19.11
N VAL A 370 15.37 24.87 18.61
CA VAL A 370 14.64 26.13 18.82
C VAL A 370 14.40 26.88 17.51
N ILE A 371 13.26 27.57 17.39
CA ILE A 371 12.88 28.27 16.15
C ILE A 371 13.92 29.31 15.74
N SER A 372 14.49 30.04 16.70
CA SER A 372 15.52 31.06 16.45
C SER A 372 16.81 30.51 15.83
N GLY A 373 17.08 29.21 15.95
CA GLY A 373 18.22 28.56 15.32
C GLY A 373 18.05 28.34 13.81
N GLY A 374 16.81 28.49 13.30
CA GLY A 374 16.46 28.13 11.94
C GLY A 374 16.46 26.61 11.69
N LEU A 375 15.98 26.19 10.52
CA LEU A 375 15.99 24.78 10.12
C LEU A 375 17.41 24.22 10.03
N LEU A 376 17.55 22.91 10.24
CA LEU A 376 18.82 22.21 10.08
C LEU A 376 19.36 22.39 8.65
N PRO A 377 20.68 22.54 8.45
CA PRO A 377 21.26 22.76 7.11
C PRO A 377 20.97 21.64 6.10
N SER A 378 20.66 20.43 6.59
CA SER A 378 20.27 19.28 5.76
C SER A 378 18.85 19.39 5.19
N ILE A 379 18.02 20.30 5.70
CA ILE A 379 16.65 20.51 5.24
C ILE A 379 16.68 21.62 4.18
N PRO A 380 16.35 21.31 2.92
CA PRO A 380 16.35 22.31 1.86
C PRO A 380 15.24 23.33 2.11
N GLN A 381 15.55 24.62 1.88
CA GLN A 381 14.66 25.75 2.06
C GLN A 381 14.94 26.80 0.96
N LYS A 382 13.91 27.30 0.28
CA LYS A 382 14.05 28.34 -0.76
C LYS A 382 14.23 29.73 -0.16
N ALA A 383 13.69 29.97 1.03
CA ALA A 383 13.84 31.21 1.80
C ALA A 383 14.22 30.88 3.25
N GLN A 384 15.03 31.74 3.87
CA GLN A 384 15.45 31.57 5.26
C GLN A 384 14.26 31.85 6.19
N MET A 385 13.97 30.92 7.11
CA MET A 385 12.86 31.04 8.08
C MET A 385 13.04 32.30 8.95
N PRO A 386 12.04 33.20 9.10
CA PRO A 386 12.26 34.48 9.76
C PRO A 386 12.41 34.38 11.28
N GLY A 387 13.31 35.22 11.79
CA GLY A 387 13.28 35.77 13.13
C GLY A 387 13.58 37.26 13.06
N THR A 388 12.58 38.08 12.66
CA THR A 388 12.33 39.49 13.05
C THR A 388 11.13 40.05 12.27
N THR A 389 10.39 40.90 12.98
CA THR A 389 9.21 41.72 12.61
C THR A 389 9.02 42.10 11.14
N ALA A 390 8.08 41.42 10.48
CA ALA A 390 7.24 42.03 9.44
C ALA A 390 5.83 41.46 9.60
N LYS A 391 4.83 42.33 9.65
CA LYS A 391 3.43 41.89 9.59
C LYS A 391 3.27 41.17 8.24
N PRO A 392 2.72 39.95 8.20
CA PRO A 392 2.63 39.22 6.94
C PRO A 392 1.79 40.05 5.97
N PRO A 393 2.28 40.29 4.73
CA PRO A 393 1.45 40.87 3.71
C PRO A 393 0.26 39.93 3.47
N GLN A 394 -0.95 40.47 3.49
CA GLN A 394 -2.15 39.65 3.26
C GLN A 394 -2.02 38.99 1.89
N PRO A 395 -2.19 37.66 1.80
CA PRO A 395 -2.12 36.97 0.53
C PRO A 395 -3.14 37.58 -0.43
N CYS A 396 -2.78 37.68 -1.70
CA CYS A 396 -3.61 38.33 -2.70
C CYS A 396 -4.77 37.41 -3.14
N THR A 397 -5.66 37.05 -2.22
CA THR A 397 -6.76 36.10 -2.45
C THR A 397 -7.78 36.62 -3.46
N GLU A 398 -7.80 37.93 -3.70
CA GLU A 398 -8.61 38.55 -4.74
C GLU A 398 -8.27 38.04 -6.16
N PHE A 399 -7.08 37.45 -6.38
CA PHE A 399 -6.68 36.86 -7.66
C PHE A 399 -6.84 35.33 -7.73
N ASP A 400 -7.41 34.68 -6.71
CA ASP A 400 -7.49 33.22 -6.63
C ASP A 400 -8.24 32.59 -7.81
N GLY A 401 -9.27 33.28 -8.32
CA GLY A 401 -9.99 32.86 -9.53
C GLY A 401 -9.11 32.86 -10.78
N GLU A 402 -8.31 33.92 -10.97
CA GLU A 402 -7.40 34.05 -12.11
C GLU A 402 -6.25 33.05 -12.03
N ILE A 403 -5.67 32.87 -10.83
CA ILE A 403 -4.61 31.88 -10.58
C ILE A 403 -5.13 30.46 -10.86
N ALA A 404 -6.32 30.12 -10.36
CA ALA A 404 -6.94 28.82 -10.60
C ALA A 404 -7.20 28.58 -12.09
N ASN A 405 -7.62 29.62 -12.83
CA ASN A 405 -7.78 29.54 -14.27
C ASN A 405 -6.44 29.25 -14.94
N PHE A 406 -5.39 30.06 -14.73
CA PHE A 406 -4.08 29.83 -15.37
C PHE A 406 -3.48 28.46 -15.04
N LYS A 407 -3.62 27.99 -13.80
CA LYS A 407 -3.19 26.65 -13.39
C LYS A 407 -3.95 25.55 -14.13
N THR A 408 -5.26 25.69 -14.29
CA THR A 408 -6.09 24.72 -15.05
C THR A 408 -5.56 24.50 -16.46
N TRP A 409 -5.02 25.54 -17.08
CA TRP A 409 -4.55 25.52 -18.47
C TRP A 409 -3.03 25.41 -18.62
N ALA A 410 -2.29 25.45 -17.50
CA ALA A 410 -0.82 25.51 -17.50
C ALA A 410 -0.18 24.32 -18.20
N TYR A 411 -0.68 23.11 -17.93
CA TYR A 411 -0.18 21.90 -18.60
C TYR A 411 -0.53 21.84 -20.09
N THR A 412 -1.73 22.30 -20.46
CA THR A 412 -2.22 22.24 -21.84
C THR A 412 -1.45 23.20 -22.74
N TYR A 413 -1.20 24.41 -22.24
CA TYR A 413 -0.57 25.49 -23.02
C TYR A 413 0.93 25.67 -22.70
N GLY A 414 1.46 24.90 -21.74
CA GLY A 414 2.85 24.99 -21.32
C GLY A 414 3.19 26.32 -20.64
N LEU A 415 2.26 26.87 -19.87
CA LEU A 415 2.47 28.12 -19.16
C LEU A 415 3.33 27.87 -17.92
N ASP A 416 4.38 28.67 -17.74
CA ASP A 416 5.14 28.66 -16.50
C ASP A 416 4.39 29.46 -15.43
N VAL A 417 3.71 28.75 -14.53
CA VAL A 417 2.93 29.33 -13.43
C VAL A 417 3.68 29.28 -12.09
N ALA A 418 4.98 28.98 -12.10
CA ALA A 418 5.76 28.76 -10.87
C ALA A 418 5.82 29.98 -9.94
N ALA A 419 5.69 31.19 -10.50
CA ALA A 419 5.72 32.44 -9.75
C ALA A 419 4.37 32.79 -9.07
N LEU A 420 3.23 32.29 -9.57
CA LEU A 420 1.89 32.70 -9.11
C LEU A 420 1.67 32.42 -7.62
N ASP A 421 2.00 31.23 -7.15
CA ASP A 421 1.81 30.86 -5.73
C ASP A 421 2.73 31.65 -4.80
N VAL A 422 3.94 31.96 -5.27
CA VAL A 422 4.93 32.72 -4.50
C VAL A 422 4.45 34.15 -4.33
N LEU A 423 4.07 34.81 -5.43
CA LEU A 423 3.59 36.21 -5.45
C LEU A 423 2.25 36.37 -4.71
N ARG A 424 1.34 35.40 -4.86
CA ARG A 424 0.09 35.34 -4.09
C ARG A 424 0.36 35.24 -2.59
N THR A 425 1.25 34.33 -2.19
CA THR A 425 1.54 34.06 -0.77
C THR A 425 2.38 35.18 -0.14
N SER A 426 3.20 35.88 -0.94
CA SER A 426 3.98 37.05 -0.50
C SER A 426 3.18 38.35 -0.45
N GLY A 427 1.89 38.34 -0.82
CA GLY A 427 1.03 39.53 -0.87
C GLY A 427 1.51 40.64 -1.83
N ASP A 428 2.35 40.28 -2.81
CA ASP A 428 2.90 41.19 -3.81
C ASP A 428 1.87 41.40 -4.95
N ARG A 429 1.00 42.40 -4.77
CA ARG A 429 -0.08 42.70 -5.72
C ARG A 429 0.44 43.20 -7.07
N GLU A 430 1.53 43.95 -7.09
CA GLU A 430 2.09 44.49 -8.33
C GLU A 430 2.82 43.40 -9.11
N GLY A 431 3.66 42.61 -8.44
CA GLY A 431 4.32 41.47 -9.04
C GLY A 431 3.31 40.42 -9.54
N LEU A 432 2.27 40.13 -8.75
CA LEU A 432 1.21 39.20 -9.18
C LEU A 432 0.44 39.73 -10.39
N ARG A 433 0.09 41.02 -10.44
CA ARG A 433 -0.55 41.64 -11.63
C ARG A 433 0.36 41.59 -12.86
N ALA A 434 1.65 41.84 -12.70
CA ALA A 434 2.61 41.77 -13.79
C ALA A 434 2.74 40.33 -14.33
N GLU A 435 2.78 39.34 -13.44
CA GLU A 435 2.88 37.93 -13.81
C GLU A 435 1.60 37.41 -14.47
N LEU A 436 0.42 37.78 -13.95
CA LEU A 436 -0.86 37.47 -14.59
C LEU A 436 -0.95 38.12 -15.97
N LYS A 437 -0.48 39.35 -16.16
CA LYS A 437 -0.42 40.02 -17.47
C LYS A 437 0.52 39.32 -18.44
N ARG A 438 1.69 38.84 -17.98
CA ARG A 438 2.62 38.03 -18.79
C ARG A 438 1.94 36.74 -19.26
N LEU A 439 1.33 36.01 -18.33
CA LEU A 439 0.61 34.77 -18.63
C LEU A 439 -0.57 34.99 -19.57
N GLN A 440 -1.29 36.11 -19.43
CA GLN A 440 -2.34 36.52 -20.35
C GLN A 440 -1.80 36.72 -21.78
N GLY A 441 -0.62 37.33 -21.92
CA GLY A 441 0.06 37.53 -23.21
C GLY A 441 0.53 36.23 -23.86
N GLU A 442 0.94 35.25 -23.07
CA GLU A 442 1.37 33.92 -23.56
C GLU A 442 0.19 32.98 -23.85
N LEU A 443 -0.95 33.20 -23.22
CA LEU A 443 -2.12 32.33 -23.32
C LEU A 443 -2.61 32.17 -24.76
N LEU A 444 -2.77 33.28 -25.49
CA LEU A 444 -3.35 33.25 -26.84
C LEU A 444 -2.42 32.56 -27.86
N PRO A 445 -1.12 32.90 -27.95
CA PRO A 445 -0.18 32.19 -28.82
C PRO A 445 -0.10 30.70 -28.52
N ARG A 446 0.01 30.33 -27.23
CA ARG A 446 0.13 28.91 -26.83
C ARG A 446 -1.17 28.13 -27.05
N ARG A 447 -2.32 28.78 -26.89
CA ARG A 447 -3.60 28.19 -27.25
C ARG A 447 -3.68 27.93 -28.75
N ALA A 448 -3.23 28.86 -29.59
CA ALA A 448 -3.17 28.66 -31.04
C ALA A 448 -2.24 27.50 -31.41
N ASP A 449 -1.05 27.42 -30.79
CA ASP A 449 -0.10 26.31 -30.99
C ASP A 449 -0.69 24.96 -30.58
N TRP A 450 -1.41 24.91 -29.46
CA TRP A 450 -2.07 23.69 -29.00
C TRP A 450 -3.22 23.29 -29.94
N ILE A 451 -4.05 24.24 -30.37
CA ILE A 451 -5.11 23.98 -31.36
C ILE A 451 -4.48 23.43 -32.63
N HIS A 452 -3.44 24.07 -33.16
CA HIS A 452 -2.76 23.61 -34.37
C HIS A 452 -2.22 22.19 -34.21
N ALA A 453 -1.41 21.93 -33.18
CA ALA A 453 -0.83 20.61 -32.94
C ALA A 453 -1.88 19.53 -32.72
N ARG A 454 -3.00 19.87 -32.07
CA ARG A 454 -4.12 18.97 -31.88
C ARG A 454 -4.86 18.71 -33.19
N SER A 455 -5.13 19.75 -33.98
CA SER A 455 -5.77 19.64 -35.29
C SER A 455 -4.94 18.81 -36.25
N GLU A 456 -3.61 18.93 -36.25
CA GLU A 456 -2.74 18.06 -37.05
C GLU A 456 -2.93 16.57 -36.71
N VAL A 457 -3.05 16.23 -35.42
CA VAL A 457 -3.32 14.86 -34.97
C VAL A 457 -4.74 14.40 -35.32
N GLU A 458 -5.75 15.27 -35.13
CA GLU A 458 -7.14 14.99 -35.47
C GLU A 458 -7.36 14.84 -36.99
N ASP A 459 -6.69 15.66 -37.80
CA ASP A 459 -6.71 15.57 -39.26
C ASP A 459 -5.98 14.34 -39.76
N PHE A 460 -4.86 13.97 -39.13
CA PHE A 460 -4.19 12.70 -39.43
C PHE A 460 -5.11 11.50 -39.19
N ALA A 461 -5.94 11.54 -38.15
CA ALA A 461 -6.89 10.45 -37.85
C ALA A 461 -7.82 10.15 -39.03
N LYS A 462 -8.22 11.18 -39.81
CA LYS A 462 -9.02 11.02 -41.03
C LYS A 462 -8.29 10.18 -42.10
N THR A 463 -6.97 10.24 -42.15
CA THR A 463 -6.13 9.44 -43.07
C THR A 463 -5.91 8.00 -42.57
N ALA A 464 -6.12 7.76 -41.28
CA ALA A 464 -5.95 6.48 -40.61
C ALA A 464 -7.27 5.71 -40.42
N ILE A 465 -8.36 6.14 -41.08
CA ILE A 465 -9.67 5.49 -40.99
C ILE A 465 -9.57 4.00 -41.34
N GLY A 466 -10.08 3.18 -40.43
CA GLY A 466 -10.06 1.72 -40.48
C GLY A 466 -8.79 1.06 -39.91
N TYR A 467 -7.84 1.80 -39.36
CA TYR A 467 -6.71 1.25 -38.60
C TYR A 467 -6.99 1.44 -37.10
N ASP A 468 -7.85 0.60 -36.54
CA ASP A 468 -8.42 0.79 -35.18
C ASP A 468 -7.35 0.89 -34.08
N ASP A 469 -6.19 0.25 -34.28
CA ASP A 469 -5.05 0.32 -33.37
C ASP A 469 -4.40 1.71 -33.36
N VAL A 470 -4.18 2.28 -34.55
CA VAL A 470 -3.66 3.65 -34.73
C VAL A 470 -4.69 4.67 -34.26
N ILE A 471 -5.98 4.48 -34.59
CA ILE A 471 -7.08 5.34 -34.12
C ILE A 471 -7.20 5.30 -32.59
N SER A 472 -7.14 4.11 -31.97
CA SER A 472 -7.18 3.97 -30.52
C SER A 472 -5.98 4.65 -29.84
N GLU A 473 -4.80 4.61 -30.46
CA GLU A 473 -3.62 5.30 -29.95
C GLU A 473 -3.76 6.83 -30.07
N ILE A 474 -4.27 7.32 -31.20
CA ILE A 474 -4.61 8.73 -31.41
C ILE A 474 -5.62 9.19 -30.36
N ASP A 475 -6.72 8.46 -30.17
CA ASP A 475 -7.74 8.79 -29.18
C ASP A 475 -7.21 8.82 -27.76
N LYS A 476 -6.35 7.86 -27.39
CA LYS A 476 -5.69 7.86 -26.08
C LYS A 476 -4.80 9.08 -25.88
N GLU A 477 -4.04 9.46 -26.90
CA GLU A 477 -3.14 10.60 -26.82
C GLU A 477 -3.91 11.93 -26.77
N LEU A 478 -4.94 12.09 -27.60
CA LEU A 478 -5.85 13.23 -27.58
C LEU A 478 -6.60 13.34 -26.24
N ASN A 479 -6.93 12.21 -25.61
CA ASN A 479 -7.53 12.17 -24.27
C ASN A 479 -6.52 12.44 -23.15
N ALA A 480 -5.27 12.02 -23.30
CA ALA A 480 -4.21 12.26 -22.32
C ALA A 480 -3.72 13.72 -22.33
N THR A 481 -3.87 14.40 -23.46
CA THR A 481 -3.48 15.80 -23.70
C THR A 481 -4.66 16.77 -23.68
N LYS A 482 -5.84 16.28 -23.28
CA LYS A 482 -7.00 17.12 -23.02
C LYS A 482 -6.78 18.01 -21.80
N ILE A 483 -7.57 19.06 -21.73
CA ILE A 483 -7.54 19.99 -20.61
C ILE A 483 -7.95 19.26 -19.34
N ASN A 484 -7.11 19.31 -18.31
CA ASN A 484 -7.36 18.64 -17.04
C ASN A 484 -6.77 19.45 -15.88
N THR A 485 -7.59 19.64 -14.85
CA THR A 485 -7.28 20.34 -13.60
C THR A 485 -6.39 19.53 -12.64
N SER A 486 -5.82 18.39 -13.02
CA SER A 486 -4.96 17.58 -12.14
C SER A 486 -3.47 17.61 -12.49
N ASN A 487 -3.10 18.19 -13.64
CA ASN A 487 -1.73 18.19 -14.14
C ASN A 487 -1.28 19.64 -14.34
N TYR A 488 -0.23 20.08 -13.64
CA TYR A 488 0.16 21.49 -13.59
C TYR A 488 1.59 21.76 -14.07
N TYR A 489 2.35 20.71 -14.42
CA TYR A 489 3.77 20.82 -14.79
C TYR A 489 4.04 20.14 -16.13
N GLY A 490 4.66 20.88 -17.07
CA GLY A 490 4.99 20.45 -18.43
C GLY A 490 4.10 21.09 -19.51
N ASP A 491 4.41 20.85 -20.78
CA ASP A 491 3.56 21.21 -21.91
C ASP A 491 3.18 19.96 -22.70
N CYS A 492 1.92 19.85 -23.12
CA CYS A 492 1.49 18.75 -23.99
C CYS A 492 1.66 19.08 -25.48
N ILE A 493 2.05 20.31 -25.85
CA ILE A 493 2.24 20.75 -27.24
C ILE A 493 3.41 19.99 -27.88
N SER A 494 4.57 19.95 -27.21
CA SER A 494 5.76 19.23 -27.65
C SER A 494 5.49 17.73 -27.77
N ARG A 495 4.67 17.20 -26.86
CA ARG A 495 4.21 15.80 -26.87
C ARG A 495 3.31 15.53 -28.08
N LEU A 496 2.34 16.40 -28.36
CA LEU A 496 1.48 16.30 -29.55
C LEU A 496 2.27 16.39 -30.85
N LYS A 497 3.21 17.34 -30.96
CA LYS A 497 4.10 17.49 -32.12
C LYS A 497 4.96 16.25 -32.35
N ALA A 498 5.58 15.72 -31.29
CA ALA A 498 6.36 14.48 -31.38
C ALA A 498 5.50 13.26 -31.73
N PHE A 499 4.29 13.19 -31.19
CA PHE A 499 3.34 12.13 -31.51
C PHE A 499 2.92 12.20 -32.98
N PHE A 500 2.52 13.38 -33.47
CA PHE A 500 2.19 13.62 -34.87
C PHE A 500 3.33 13.21 -35.80
N ALA A 501 4.58 13.60 -35.50
CA ALA A 501 5.75 13.19 -36.27
C ALA A 501 5.95 11.66 -36.34
N SER A 502 5.46 10.92 -35.34
CA SER A 502 5.51 9.45 -35.32
C SER A 502 4.37 8.77 -36.10
N LEU A 503 3.25 9.47 -36.32
CA LEU A 503 2.03 8.89 -36.89
C LEU A 503 2.20 8.36 -38.33
N PRO A 504 2.93 9.02 -39.25
CA PRO A 504 3.18 8.47 -40.58
C PRO A 504 3.87 7.09 -40.54
N GLY A 505 4.88 6.91 -39.68
CA GLY A 505 5.57 5.64 -39.51
C GLY A 505 4.69 4.55 -38.90
N LYS A 506 3.87 4.91 -37.91
CA LYS A 506 2.88 4.00 -37.30
C LYS A 506 1.80 3.59 -38.29
N LEU A 507 1.27 4.52 -39.07
CA LEU A 507 0.29 4.22 -40.12
C LEU A 507 0.90 3.38 -41.23
N THR A 508 2.17 3.59 -41.58
CA THR A 508 2.89 2.74 -42.56
C THR A 508 3.06 1.31 -42.03
N ALA A 509 3.44 1.16 -40.76
CA ALA A 509 3.52 -0.16 -40.12
C ALA A 509 2.14 -0.83 -40.00
N ALA A 510 1.09 -0.06 -39.67
CA ALA A 510 -0.27 -0.55 -39.59
C ALA A 510 -0.84 -0.88 -40.99
N LYS A 511 -0.52 -0.12 -42.03
CA LYS A 511 -0.76 -0.44 -43.46
C LYS A 511 -0.06 -1.73 -43.87
N GLY A 512 1.13 -2.00 -43.35
CA GLY A 512 1.81 -3.28 -43.53
C GLY A 512 1.17 -4.46 -42.77
N LYS A 513 0.38 -4.18 -41.73
CA LYS A 513 -0.33 -5.18 -40.91
C LYS A 513 -1.78 -5.43 -41.38
N LYS A 514 -2.54 -4.36 -41.64
CA LYS A 514 -3.94 -4.41 -42.10
C LYS A 514 -3.95 -4.91 -43.53
N GLY A 515 -4.54 -6.08 -43.73
CA GLY A 515 -4.63 -6.70 -45.05
C GLY A 515 -3.56 -7.75 -45.33
N ASN A 516 -2.95 -8.32 -44.30
CA ASN A 516 -2.34 -9.65 -44.44
C ASN A 516 -2.74 -10.52 -43.26
N TYR A 517 -3.97 -11.03 -43.28
CA TYR A 517 -4.18 -12.34 -42.68
C TYR A 517 -3.15 -13.29 -43.28
N SER A 518 -2.66 -14.24 -42.48
CA SER A 518 -1.81 -15.28 -43.05
C SER A 518 -2.57 -15.92 -44.21
N PRO A 519 -1.95 -16.14 -45.39
CA PRO A 519 -2.60 -16.91 -46.46
C PRO A 519 -3.07 -18.30 -46.01
N ASN A 520 -2.51 -18.79 -44.91
CA ASN A 520 -2.85 -20.07 -44.29
C ASN A 520 -3.98 -19.97 -43.26
N MET A 521 -4.52 -18.77 -42.99
CA MET A 521 -5.65 -18.57 -42.09
C MET A 521 -6.97 -18.74 -42.85
N PRO A 522 -7.88 -19.61 -42.38
CA PRO A 522 -9.22 -19.71 -42.94
C PRO A 522 -10.00 -18.39 -42.86
N LYS A 523 -10.72 -18.05 -43.92
CA LYS A 523 -11.50 -16.79 -44.04
C LYS A 523 -12.59 -16.66 -42.98
N GLU A 524 -13.14 -17.79 -42.52
CA GLU A 524 -14.17 -17.84 -41.49
C GLU A 524 -13.72 -17.28 -40.13
N LEU A 525 -12.40 -17.17 -39.93
CA LEU A 525 -11.76 -16.66 -38.72
C LEU A 525 -11.36 -15.19 -38.82
N GLU A 526 -11.55 -14.55 -39.97
CA GLU A 526 -11.28 -13.12 -40.14
C GLU A 526 -12.15 -12.27 -39.20
N LYS A 527 -11.69 -11.05 -38.89
CA LYS A 527 -12.44 -10.12 -38.03
C LYS A 527 -13.82 -9.86 -38.66
N GLY A 528 -14.88 -10.01 -37.86
CA GLY A 528 -16.26 -9.93 -38.33
C GLY A 528 -16.83 -11.24 -38.91
N GLY A 529 -16.02 -12.30 -38.99
CA GLY A 529 -16.45 -13.64 -39.39
C GLY A 529 -17.51 -14.23 -38.46
N LYS A 530 -18.37 -15.10 -39.01
CA LYS A 530 -19.50 -15.72 -38.28
C LYS A 530 -19.06 -16.47 -37.02
N TRP A 531 -17.85 -17.04 -37.00
CA TRP A 531 -17.29 -17.72 -35.83
C TRP A 531 -17.19 -16.81 -34.62
N LEU A 532 -16.76 -15.55 -34.81
CA LEU A 532 -16.52 -14.62 -33.71
C LEU A 532 -17.82 -14.08 -33.08
N ARG A 533 -18.96 -14.19 -33.76
CA ARG A 533 -20.28 -13.71 -33.28
C ARG A 533 -20.28 -12.24 -32.83
N GLY A 534 -19.67 -11.38 -33.65
CA GLY A 534 -19.53 -9.96 -33.35
C GLY A 534 -18.46 -9.61 -32.32
N ASP A 535 -17.66 -10.59 -31.89
CA ASP A 535 -16.50 -10.36 -31.04
C ASP A 535 -15.40 -9.64 -31.83
N ASP A 536 -14.96 -8.49 -31.32
CA ASP A 536 -13.88 -7.68 -31.90
C ASP A 536 -12.52 -8.31 -31.56
N TYR A 537 -12.25 -9.45 -32.17
CA TYR A 537 -11.01 -10.21 -32.00
C TYR A 537 -10.37 -10.52 -33.35
N GLU A 538 -9.04 -10.42 -33.39
CA GLU A 538 -8.25 -10.74 -34.55
C GLU A 538 -7.23 -11.82 -34.18
N TYR A 539 -7.19 -12.90 -34.97
CA TYR A 539 -6.24 -13.97 -34.74
C TYR A 539 -4.84 -13.58 -35.21
N SER A 540 -3.83 -14.09 -34.52
CA SER A 540 -2.43 -13.78 -34.80
C SER A 540 -1.98 -14.34 -36.15
N ARG A 541 -1.57 -13.47 -37.07
CA ARG A 541 -0.87 -13.86 -38.32
C ARG A 541 0.33 -14.75 -38.02
N GLU A 542 1.12 -14.40 -37.01
CA GLU A 542 2.34 -15.14 -36.64
C GLU A 542 2.07 -16.60 -36.26
N PHE A 543 0.86 -16.91 -35.78
CA PHE A 543 0.47 -18.29 -35.48
C PHE A 543 0.18 -19.07 -36.75
N PHE A 544 -0.62 -18.51 -37.66
CA PHE A 544 -0.99 -19.16 -38.91
C PHE A 544 0.18 -19.22 -39.92
N ASP A 545 1.15 -18.30 -39.81
CA ASP A 545 2.41 -18.36 -40.57
C ASP A 545 3.30 -19.54 -40.14
N LEU A 546 2.99 -20.23 -39.03
CA LEU A 546 3.67 -21.50 -38.69
C LEU A 546 3.19 -22.68 -39.54
N ILE A 547 2.04 -22.57 -40.20
CA ILE A 547 1.51 -23.62 -41.07
C ILE A 547 2.34 -23.63 -42.36
N ASP A 548 2.72 -24.83 -42.83
CA ASP A 548 3.41 -24.94 -44.11
C ASP A 548 2.44 -24.56 -45.24
N PRO A 549 2.71 -23.52 -46.05
CA PRO A 549 1.81 -23.10 -47.12
C PRO A 549 1.61 -24.17 -48.20
N LYS A 550 2.52 -25.15 -48.34
CA LYS A 550 2.34 -26.30 -49.26
C LYS A 550 1.37 -27.34 -48.72
N HIS A 551 1.09 -27.30 -47.42
CA HIS A 551 0.22 -28.23 -46.72
C HIS A 551 -0.76 -27.42 -45.86
N PRO A 552 -1.77 -26.74 -46.43
CA PRO A 552 -2.73 -25.99 -45.63
C PRO A 552 -3.52 -26.91 -44.70
N ILE A 553 -4.03 -26.36 -43.59
CA ILE A 553 -4.91 -27.05 -42.64
C ILE A 553 -6.33 -26.50 -42.84
N PRO A 554 -7.24 -27.23 -43.51
CA PRO A 554 -8.60 -26.75 -43.73
C PRO A 554 -9.42 -26.70 -42.45
N LEU A 555 -10.42 -25.81 -42.42
CA LEU A 555 -11.39 -25.67 -41.33
C LEU A 555 -12.78 -26.14 -41.78
N THR A 556 -13.44 -26.91 -40.92
CA THR A 556 -14.87 -27.21 -41.03
C THR A 556 -15.58 -26.79 -39.75
N ILE A 557 -16.57 -25.91 -39.87
CA ILE A 557 -17.43 -25.49 -38.75
C ILE A 557 -18.77 -26.22 -38.86
N HIS A 558 -19.15 -26.98 -37.83
CA HIS A 558 -20.45 -27.66 -37.76
C HIS A 558 -21.26 -27.24 -36.53
N SER A 559 -22.56 -27.56 -36.53
CA SER A 559 -23.51 -27.20 -35.47
C SER A 559 -24.13 -28.42 -34.76
N LYS A 560 -23.45 -29.57 -34.80
CA LYS A 560 -23.86 -30.76 -34.03
C LYS A 560 -23.89 -30.43 -32.53
N SER A 561 -24.91 -30.90 -31.82
CA SER A 561 -25.03 -30.67 -30.37
C SER A 561 -23.90 -31.40 -29.61
N GLY A 562 -22.98 -30.65 -28.98
CA GLY A 562 -21.86 -31.24 -28.23
C GLY A 562 -20.83 -30.21 -27.74
N ASN A 563 -19.60 -30.66 -27.49
CA ASN A 563 -18.39 -29.83 -27.51
C ASN A 563 -17.34 -30.63 -28.30
N ASP A 564 -17.71 -30.99 -29.53
CA ASP A 564 -16.97 -31.94 -30.38
C ASP A 564 -16.11 -31.16 -31.38
N SER A 565 -14.94 -30.72 -30.92
CA SER A 565 -13.95 -30.02 -31.75
C SER A 565 -12.64 -30.78 -31.66
N TYR A 566 -11.99 -30.98 -32.81
CA TYR A 566 -10.78 -31.79 -32.90
C TYR A 566 -10.02 -31.50 -34.20
N TYR A 567 -8.72 -31.76 -34.18
CA TYR A 567 -7.92 -31.97 -35.38
C TYR A 567 -7.95 -33.45 -35.80
N MET A 568 -8.23 -33.73 -37.07
CA MET A 568 -8.24 -35.08 -37.65
C MET A 568 -6.96 -35.32 -38.46
N PRO A 569 -6.00 -36.15 -37.98
CA PRO A 569 -4.72 -36.33 -38.66
C PRO A 569 -4.81 -36.97 -40.05
N SER A 570 -5.76 -37.88 -40.26
CA SER A 570 -5.97 -38.56 -41.56
C SER A 570 -6.45 -37.59 -42.66
N GLU A 571 -7.19 -36.56 -42.28
CA GLU A 571 -7.75 -35.55 -43.19
C GLU A 571 -6.97 -34.23 -43.17
N LYS A 572 -6.01 -34.09 -42.24
CA LYS A 572 -5.23 -32.88 -41.99
C LYS A 572 -6.12 -31.64 -41.77
N ARG A 573 -7.25 -31.84 -41.09
CA ARG A 573 -8.36 -30.87 -41.01
C ARG A 573 -8.76 -30.59 -39.58
N VAL A 574 -9.11 -29.33 -39.31
CA VAL A 574 -9.69 -28.90 -38.03
C VAL A 574 -11.21 -28.87 -38.13
N TYR A 575 -11.87 -29.54 -37.19
CA TYR A 575 -13.32 -29.54 -37.01
C TYR A 575 -13.68 -28.74 -35.77
N ILE A 576 -14.58 -27.77 -35.92
CA ILE A 576 -15.00 -26.87 -34.85
C ILE A 576 -16.52 -26.93 -34.66
N ASP A 577 -16.92 -27.06 -33.40
CA ASP A 577 -18.32 -27.03 -32.99
C ASP A 577 -18.77 -25.60 -32.65
N ASN A 578 -19.66 -25.07 -33.49
CA ASN A 578 -20.32 -23.78 -33.31
C ASN A 578 -21.67 -23.88 -32.58
N GLY A 579 -22.21 -25.07 -32.35
CA GLY A 579 -23.43 -25.28 -31.56
C GLY A 579 -23.18 -25.48 -30.06
N GLY A 580 -21.92 -25.68 -29.66
CA GLY A 580 -21.55 -26.10 -28.32
C GLY A 580 -21.86 -25.12 -27.18
N THR A 581 -22.07 -25.69 -25.99
CA THR A 581 -22.38 -24.92 -24.77
C THR A 581 -21.15 -24.13 -24.29
N ARG A 582 -19.92 -24.61 -24.53
CA ARG A 582 -18.70 -23.92 -24.11
C ARG A 582 -18.38 -22.72 -25.02
N SER A 583 -18.42 -22.91 -26.34
CA SER A 583 -18.14 -21.86 -27.33
C SER A 583 -19.19 -20.75 -27.34
N SER A 584 -20.43 -21.06 -26.95
CA SER A 584 -21.48 -20.04 -26.76
C SER A 584 -21.31 -19.19 -25.49
N ARG A 585 -20.89 -19.79 -24.37
CA ARG A 585 -20.84 -19.11 -23.06
C ARG A 585 -19.54 -18.38 -22.75
N SER A 586 -18.46 -18.72 -23.45
CA SER A 586 -17.10 -18.23 -23.15
C SER A 586 -16.43 -17.68 -24.41
N PRO A 587 -16.37 -16.35 -24.59
CA PRO A 587 -15.56 -15.73 -25.64
C PRO A 587 -14.09 -16.16 -25.55
N TYR A 588 -13.55 -16.33 -24.33
CA TYR A 588 -12.19 -16.83 -24.14
C TYR A 588 -12.01 -18.21 -24.78
N TYR A 589 -12.89 -19.17 -24.47
CA TYR A 589 -12.78 -20.53 -25.01
C TYR A 589 -12.93 -20.54 -26.53
N ARG A 590 -13.86 -19.75 -27.08
CA ARG A 590 -14.05 -19.66 -28.54
C ARG A 590 -12.77 -19.23 -29.27
N ARG A 591 -12.04 -18.27 -28.69
CA ARG A 591 -10.75 -17.81 -29.22
C ARG A 591 -9.64 -18.84 -28.98
N ALA A 592 -9.55 -19.40 -27.78
CA ALA A 592 -8.52 -20.37 -27.39
C ALA A 592 -8.61 -21.66 -28.22
N LEU A 593 -9.83 -22.13 -28.48
CA LEU A 593 -10.11 -23.37 -29.22
C LEU A 593 -9.44 -23.39 -30.60
N ILE A 594 -9.41 -22.26 -31.31
CA ILE A 594 -8.74 -22.19 -32.61
C ILE A 594 -7.23 -22.41 -32.46
N TYR A 595 -6.58 -21.75 -31.50
CA TYR A 595 -5.15 -21.98 -31.25
C TYR A 595 -4.87 -23.41 -30.78
N HIS A 596 -5.80 -24.03 -30.06
CA HIS A 596 -5.71 -25.42 -29.62
C HIS A 596 -5.74 -26.38 -30.81
N GLU A 597 -6.81 -26.36 -31.61
CA GLU A 597 -7.02 -27.33 -32.68
C GLU A 597 -6.04 -27.13 -33.86
N PHE A 598 -5.79 -25.88 -34.25
CA PHE A 598 -4.73 -25.62 -35.23
C PHE A 598 -3.35 -25.91 -34.66
N GLY A 599 -3.16 -25.79 -33.34
CA GLY A 599 -1.94 -26.19 -32.65
C GLY A 599 -1.63 -27.67 -32.82
N HIS A 600 -2.64 -28.55 -32.73
CA HIS A 600 -2.51 -29.98 -33.05
C HIS A 600 -2.09 -30.21 -34.50
N GLY A 601 -2.63 -29.43 -35.43
CA GLY A 601 -2.25 -29.51 -36.84
C GLY A 601 -0.82 -29.07 -37.12
N ILE A 602 -0.38 -27.95 -36.52
CA ILE A 602 1.00 -27.45 -36.63
C ILE A 602 1.99 -28.46 -36.01
N ASP A 603 1.66 -28.99 -34.83
CA ASP A 603 2.43 -30.06 -34.19
C ASP A 603 2.56 -31.29 -35.09
N TRP A 604 1.47 -31.73 -35.70
CA TRP A 604 1.47 -32.87 -36.61
C TRP A 604 2.34 -32.63 -37.86
N GLN A 605 2.24 -31.45 -38.47
CA GLN A 605 3.03 -31.10 -39.66
C GLN A 605 4.53 -31.01 -39.38
N ARG A 606 4.88 -30.38 -38.25
CA ARG A 606 6.27 -30.12 -37.87
C ARG A 606 6.87 -31.19 -36.97
N ASN A 607 6.11 -32.24 -36.67
CA ASN A 607 6.51 -33.34 -35.80
C ASN A 607 7.00 -32.89 -34.41
N LEU A 608 6.42 -31.81 -33.86
CA LEU A 608 6.94 -31.13 -32.66
C LEU A 608 6.89 -32.04 -31.42
N ARG A 609 5.86 -32.87 -31.30
CA ARG A 609 5.69 -33.83 -30.20
C ARG A 609 6.85 -34.80 -30.00
N PHE A 610 7.65 -35.04 -31.03
CA PHE A 610 8.84 -35.90 -30.95
C PHE A 610 10.16 -35.13 -31.01
N SER A 611 10.11 -33.79 -31.01
CA SER A 611 11.31 -32.94 -30.97
C SER A 611 12.02 -33.01 -29.62
N THR A 612 13.34 -32.89 -29.62
CA THR A 612 14.16 -32.87 -28.41
C THR A 612 13.78 -31.69 -27.51
N GLU A 613 13.47 -30.54 -28.11
CA GLU A 613 13.09 -29.31 -27.43
C GLU A 613 11.83 -29.49 -26.58
N VAL A 614 10.80 -30.14 -27.13
CA VAL A 614 9.56 -30.44 -26.40
C VAL A 614 9.82 -31.47 -25.31
N GLN A 615 10.59 -32.52 -25.60
CA GLN A 615 10.90 -33.57 -24.62
C GLN A 615 11.67 -33.00 -23.42
N ASP A 616 12.70 -32.20 -23.67
CA ASP A 616 13.51 -31.55 -22.64
C ASP A 616 12.70 -30.56 -21.80
N LEU A 617 11.89 -29.74 -22.47
CA LEU A 617 11.02 -28.79 -21.78
C LEU A 617 10.04 -29.53 -20.86
N ARG A 618 9.34 -30.54 -21.38
CA ARG A 618 8.40 -31.34 -20.58
C ARG A 618 9.11 -32.05 -19.43
N ALA A 619 10.27 -32.66 -19.67
CA ALA A 619 11.05 -33.32 -18.62
C ALA A 619 11.40 -32.36 -17.47
N LYS A 620 11.87 -31.13 -17.79
CA LYS A 620 12.17 -30.09 -16.80
C LYS A 620 10.92 -29.70 -15.99
N GLN A 621 9.79 -29.49 -16.66
CA GLN A 621 8.54 -29.14 -15.99
C GLN A 621 8.01 -30.27 -15.11
N ILE A 622 8.00 -31.50 -15.63
CA ILE A 622 7.57 -32.71 -14.90
C ILE A 622 8.43 -32.90 -13.65
N ALA A 623 9.76 -32.75 -13.76
CA ALA A 623 10.66 -32.88 -12.61
C ALA A 623 10.29 -31.90 -11.49
N ARG A 624 10.05 -30.62 -11.82
CA ARG A 624 9.61 -29.62 -10.84
C ARG A 624 8.23 -29.91 -10.26
N LEU A 625 7.31 -30.37 -11.09
CA LEU A 625 5.94 -30.68 -10.69
C LEU A 625 5.83 -31.95 -9.83
N ARG A 626 6.76 -32.90 -10.00
CA ARG A 626 6.87 -34.12 -9.20
C ARG A 626 7.50 -33.90 -7.82
N GLN A 627 8.16 -32.77 -7.57
CA GLN A 627 8.74 -32.46 -6.26
C GLN A 627 7.68 -32.58 -5.15
N LYS A 628 8.06 -33.20 -4.03
CA LYS A 628 7.19 -33.32 -2.86
C LYS A 628 7.27 -32.04 -2.03
N VAL A 629 6.12 -31.45 -1.73
CA VAL A 629 5.98 -30.27 -0.88
C VAL A 629 5.22 -30.64 0.38
N GLU A 630 5.51 -29.95 1.49
CA GLU A 630 4.76 -30.12 2.72
C GLU A 630 3.35 -29.53 2.56
N THR A 631 2.34 -30.33 2.90
CA THR A 631 0.95 -29.91 2.96
C THR A 631 0.30 -30.41 4.23
N THR A 632 -0.71 -29.69 4.68
CA THR A 632 -1.43 -30.00 5.91
C THR A 632 -2.75 -30.67 5.54
N LYS A 633 -2.94 -31.91 6.00
CA LYS A 633 -4.21 -32.64 5.87
C LYS A 633 -4.97 -32.54 7.19
N THR A 634 -6.22 -32.13 7.12
CA THR A 634 -7.11 -32.05 8.27
C THR A 634 -8.10 -33.20 8.20
N THR A 635 -8.08 -34.09 9.19
CA THR A 635 -9.01 -35.21 9.31
C THR A 635 -9.90 -35.01 10.54
N ARG A 636 -11.20 -35.18 10.35
CA ARG A 636 -12.18 -35.16 11.44
C ARG A 636 -12.42 -36.59 11.89
N ARG A 637 -12.13 -36.90 13.16
CA ARG A 637 -12.37 -38.20 13.78
C ARG A 637 -13.31 -38.01 14.96
N TYR A 638 -14.32 -38.86 15.08
CA TYR A 638 -15.14 -38.92 16.28
C TYR A 638 -14.33 -39.57 17.40
N ASP A 639 -14.15 -38.84 18.50
CA ASP A 639 -13.51 -39.33 19.72
C ASP A 639 -14.63 -39.85 20.66
N PRO A 640 -14.80 -41.17 20.77
CA PRO A 640 -15.87 -41.75 21.58
C PRO A 640 -15.68 -41.52 23.08
N VAL A 641 -14.46 -41.19 23.54
CA VAL A 641 -14.18 -40.89 24.95
C VAL A 641 -14.61 -39.48 25.30
N LYS A 642 -14.48 -38.54 24.36
CA LYS A 642 -14.85 -37.13 24.53
C LYS A 642 -16.24 -36.78 24.00
N ASN A 643 -16.91 -37.72 23.34
CA ASN A 643 -18.21 -37.53 22.67
C ASN A 643 -18.21 -36.32 21.70
N GLU A 644 -17.09 -36.09 21.00
CA GLU A 644 -16.92 -34.94 20.11
C GLU A 644 -16.16 -35.30 18.82
N VAL A 645 -16.34 -34.49 17.78
CA VAL A 645 -15.57 -34.63 16.54
C VAL A 645 -14.26 -33.85 16.67
N VAL A 646 -13.18 -34.55 16.97
CA VAL A 646 -11.84 -33.97 17.07
C VAL A 646 -11.25 -33.79 15.67
N THR A 647 -10.62 -32.63 15.47
CA THR A 647 -9.95 -32.29 14.21
C THR A 647 -8.45 -32.50 14.36
N GLU A 648 -7.93 -33.54 13.73
CA GLU A 648 -6.50 -33.84 13.72
C GLU A 648 -5.86 -33.24 12.48
N THR A 649 -4.69 -32.63 12.67
CA THR A 649 -3.95 -31.94 11.61
C THR A 649 -2.60 -32.60 11.41
N THR A 650 -2.44 -33.34 10.31
CA THR A 650 -1.21 -34.07 10.01
C THR A 650 -0.45 -33.37 8.89
N LYS A 651 0.86 -33.16 9.06
CA LYS A 651 1.75 -32.71 7.99
C LYS A 651 2.12 -33.91 7.12
N THR A 652 1.89 -33.81 5.82
CA THR A 652 2.21 -34.86 4.84
C THR A 652 2.98 -34.27 3.66
N LYS A 653 3.86 -35.06 3.06
CA LYS A 653 4.60 -34.66 1.85
C LYS A 653 3.88 -35.18 0.62
N VAL A 654 3.31 -34.28 -0.17
CA VAL A 654 2.51 -34.60 -1.37
C VAL A 654 3.16 -33.97 -2.59
N MET A 655 2.99 -34.59 -3.76
CA MET A 655 3.45 -34.05 -5.03
C MET A 655 2.90 -32.64 -5.28
N LYS A 656 3.77 -31.69 -5.65
CA LYS A 656 3.41 -30.28 -5.91
C LYS A 656 2.25 -30.15 -6.90
N ALA A 657 2.30 -30.91 -7.99
CA ALA A 657 1.24 -30.93 -9.00
C ALA A 657 -0.13 -31.33 -8.42
N LYS A 658 -0.16 -32.34 -7.53
CA LYS A 658 -1.40 -32.81 -6.90
C LYS A 658 -1.99 -31.76 -5.95
N VAL A 659 -1.15 -31.13 -5.13
CA VAL A 659 -1.58 -30.03 -4.25
C VAL A 659 -2.16 -28.87 -5.08
N LEU A 660 -1.55 -28.59 -6.23
CA LEU A 660 -2.04 -27.56 -7.13
C LEU A 660 -3.38 -27.92 -7.76
N SER A 661 -3.50 -29.13 -8.34
CA SER A 661 -4.75 -29.67 -8.91
C SER A 661 -5.89 -29.58 -7.90
N GLU A 662 -5.69 -30.03 -6.66
CA GLU A 662 -6.71 -29.98 -5.61
C GLU A 662 -7.11 -28.55 -5.24
N ARG A 663 -6.17 -27.62 -5.28
CA ARG A 663 -6.45 -26.20 -5.04
C ARG A 663 -7.30 -25.59 -6.16
N LEU A 664 -6.99 -25.95 -7.41
CA LEU A 664 -7.76 -25.54 -8.58
C LEU A 664 -9.16 -26.16 -8.56
N ASP A 665 -9.33 -27.39 -8.10
CA ASP A 665 -10.64 -28.02 -7.92
C ASP A 665 -11.51 -27.27 -6.91
N ARG A 666 -10.93 -26.86 -5.78
CA ARG A 666 -11.64 -26.02 -4.79
C ARG A 666 -12.03 -24.67 -5.37
N LEU A 667 -11.14 -24.07 -6.17
CA LEU A 667 -11.42 -22.80 -6.83
C LEU A 667 -12.54 -22.95 -7.88
N TYR A 668 -12.48 -24.00 -8.70
CA TYR A 668 -13.50 -24.35 -9.68
C TYR A 668 -14.86 -24.50 -8.99
N LYS A 669 -14.96 -25.33 -7.95
CA LYS A 669 -16.22 -25.53 -7.19
C LYS A 669 -16.78 -24.22 -6.65
N LYS A 670 -15.91 -23.36 -6.11
CA LYS A 670 -16.31 -22.04 -5.58
C LYS A 670 -16.80 -21.10 -6.68
N ILE A 671 -16.14 -21.07 -7.83
CA ILE A 671 -16.54 -20.20 -8.95
C ILE A 671 -17.86 -20.70 -9.54
N SER A 672 -18.00 -22.00 -9.72
CA SER A 672 -19.21 -22.61 -10.25
C SER A 672 -20.45 -22.32 -9.38
N SER A 673 -20.28 -22.14 -8.07
CA SER A 673 -21.38 -21.77 -7.16
C SER A 673 -21.69 -20.26 -7.11
N MET A 674 -20.88 -19.42 -7.75
CA MET A 674 -21.09 -17.96 -7.79
C MET A 674 -22.02 -17.56 -8.95
N SER A 675 -22.78 -16.49 -8.75
CA SER A 675 -23.65 -15.92 -9.79
C SER A 675 -22.85 -15.23 -10.90
N ASP A 676 -23.31 -15.33 -12.14
CA ASP A 676 -22.67 -14.73 -13.33
C ASP A 676 -22.48 -13.22 -13.22
N ALA A 677 -23.44 -12.52 -12.60
CA ALA A 677 -23.40 -11.07 -12.39
C ALA A 677 -22.14 -10.59 -11.64
N VAL A 678 -21.51 -11.44 -10.81
CA VAL A 678 -20.27 -11.12 -10.11
C VAL A 678 -19.12 -10.94 -11.10
N PHE A 679 -19.14 -11.67 -12.21
CA PHE A 679 -18.11 -11.65 -13.24
C PHE A 679 -18.42 -10.57 -14.27
N THR A 680 -19.67 -10.44 -14.71
CA THR A 680 -20.09 -9.44 -15.70
C THR A 680 -19.80 -8.01 -15.23
N LYS A 681 -19.99 -7.69 -13.93
CA LYS A 681 -19.61 -6.39 -13.34
C LYS A 681 -18.11 -6.04 -13.46
N ARG A 682 -17.26 -7.04 -13.76
CA ARG A 682 -15.81 -6.90 -13.93
C ARG A 682 -15.39 -7.04 -15.40
N GLY A 683 -16.34 -7.03 -16.34
CA GLY A 683 -16.09 -7.14 -17.78
C GLY A 683 -15.56 -8.51 -18.22
N ILE A 684 -15.83 -9.58 -17.46
CA ILE A 684 -15.43 -10.95 -17.81
C ILE A 684 -16.61 -11.90 -17.63
N THR A 685 -16.62 -13.05 -18.31
CA THR A 685 -17.66 -14.07 -18.04
C THR A 685 -17.19 -15.05 -16.96
N LYS A 686 -18.14 -15.62 -16.22
CA LYS A 686 -17.85 -16.73 -15.28
C LYS A 686 -17.19 -17.90 -16.01
N HIS A 687 -17.67 -18.17 -17.21
CA HIS A 687 -17.20 -19.27 -18.04
C HIS A 687 -15.79 -19.04 -18.56
N ASP A 688 -15.36 -17.81 -18.86
CA ASP A 688 -13.95 -17.53 -19.22
C ASP A 688 -12.97 -17.96 -18.12
N VAL A 689 -13.35 -17.75 -16.85
CA VAL A 689 -12.51 -18.14 -15.72
C VAL A 689 -12.51 -19.65 -15.53
N ILE A 690 -13.66 -20.30 -15.71
CA ILE A 690 -13.78 -21.76 -15.66
C ILE A 690 -12.90 -22.40 -16.74
N GLU A 691 -13.01 -21.95 -17.98
CA GLU A 691 -12.29 -22.49 -19.13
C GLU A 691 -10.77 -22.35 -18.97
N GLN A 692 -10.31 -21.25 -18.37
CA GLN A 692 -8.89 -21.10 -18.00
C GLN A 692 -8.44 -22.11 -16.94
N ILE A 693 -9.30 -22.49 -15.98
CA ILE A 693 -8.98 -23.55 -15.00
C ILE A 693 -8.96 -24.91 -15.69
N LEU A 694 -9.90 -25.18 -16.61
CA LEU A 694 -9.96 -26.42 -17.38
C LEU A 694 -8.65 -26.67 -18.14
N ALA A 695 -8.17 -25.66 -18.88
CA ALA A 695 -6.91 -25.75 -19.63
C ALA A 695 -5.71 -26.09 -18.73
N VAL A 696 -5.66 -25.52 -17.51
CA VAL A 696 -4.59 -25.85 -16.54
C VAL A 696 -4.70 -27.29 -16.06
N GLN A 697 -5.91 -27.77 -15.76
CA GLN A 697 -6.11 -29.15 -15.30
C GLN A 697 -5.74 -30.18 -16.37
N ASP A 698 -6.09 -29.92 -17.63
CA ASP A 698 -5.78 -30.85 -18.72
C ASP A 698 -4.29 -30.83 -19.07
N THR A 699 -3.65 -29.65 -19.01
CA THR A 699 -2.18 -29.56 -19.15
C THR A 699 -1.42 -30.26 -18.01
N LEU A 700 -1.91 -30.15 -16.76
CA LEU A 700 -1.32 -30.92 -15.66
C LEU A 700 -1.42 -32.42 -15.92
N LYS A 701 -2.51 -32.87 -16.55
CA LYS A 701 -2.72 -34.27 -16.92
C LYS A 701 -1.85 -34.71 -18.09
N SER A 702 -1.63 -33.85 -19.07
CA SER A 702 -0.71 -34.12 -20.19
C SER A 702 0.76 -34.17 -19.75
N LEU A 703 1.13 -33.47 -18.68
CA LEU A 703 2.46 -33.57 -18.05
C LEU A 703 2.58 -34.77 -17.11
N ILE A 704 1.56 -35.00 -16.27
CA ILE A 704 1.54 -36.07 -15.27
C ILE A 704 0.15 -36.72 -15.29
N ILE A 705 0.02 -37.84 -15.97
CA ILE A 705 -1.26 -38.55 -16.24
C ILE A 705 -2.13 -38.79 -15.00
N SER A 706 -1.50 -38.93 -13.81
CA SER A 706 -2.17 -39.15 -12.53
C SER A 706 -2.67 -37.88 -11.82
N VAL A 707 -2.44 -36.69 -12.39
CA VAL A 707 -2.76 -35.39 -11.80
C VAL A 707 -3.58 -34.57 -12.80
N GLY A 708 -4.61 -33.85 -12.33
CA GLY A 708 -5.49 -33.09 -13.22
C GLY A 708 -6.52 -33.95 -13.95
N TRP A 709 -7.33 -33.29 -14.79
CA TRP A 709 -8.47 -33.88 -15.48
C TRP A 709 -8.81 -33.06 -16.75
N GLY A 710 -9.57 -33.68 -17.65
CA GLY A 710 -9.85 -33.20 -19.00
C GLY A 710 -10.03 -34.41 -19.90
N HIS A 711 -9.01 -34.76 -20.69
CA HIS A 711 -8.99 -36.00 -21.45
C HIS A 711 -8.88 -37.25 -20.57
N SER A 712 -9.28 -38.40 -21.11
CA SER A 712 -9.25 -39.68 -20.38
C SER A 712 -7.82 -40.17 -20.18
N THR A 713 -7.58 -40.93 -19.10
CA THR A 713 -6.27 -41.57 -18.88
C THR A 713 -5.90 -42.53 -20.02
N ALA A 714 -6.88 -43.16 -20.67
CA ALA A 714 -6.66 -44.01 -21.83
C ALA A 714 -6.16 -43.22 -23.05
N TYR A 715 -6.66 -41.99 -23.25
CA TYR A 715 -6.20 -41.11 -24.32
C TYR A 715 -4.72 -40.75 -24.14
N PHE A 716 -4.32 -40.30 -22.95
CA PHE A 716 -2.93 -39.90 -22.68
C PHE A 716 -1.92 -41.04 -22.73
N LYS A 717 -2.36 -42.31 -22.64
CA LYS A 717 -1.51 -43.48 -22.83
C LYS A 717 -1.16 -43.75 -24.29
N ARG A 718 -1.87 -43.16 -25.26
CA ARG A 718 -1.54 -43.27 -26.68
C ARG A 718 -0.22 -42.56 -26.96
N LYS A 719 0.63 -43.16 -27.80
CA LYS A 719 1.96 -42.61 -28.14
C LYS A 719 1.82 -41.20 -28.71
N GLY A 720 2.50 -40.22 -28.11
CA GLY A 720 2.52 -38.83 -28.56
C GLY A 720 1.30 -37.98 -28.16
N ALA A 721 0.27 -38.55 -27.53
CA ALA A 721 -0.94 -37.79 -27.17
C ALA A 721 -0.71 -36.79 -26.03
N SER A 722 0.11 -37.17 -25.05
CA SER A 722 0.48 -36.29 -23.92
C SER A 722 1.29 -35.08 -24.38
N GLU A 723 2.17 -35.29 -25.36
CA GLU A 723 2.97 -34.24 -25.98
C GLU A 723 2.10 -33.32 -26.84
N ALA A 724 1.19 -33.88 -27.65
CA ALA A 724 0.29 -33.13 -28.52
C ALA A 724 -0.59 -32.14 -27.72
N GLU A 725 -1.28 -32.63 -26.68
CA GLU A 725 -2.10 -31.77 -25.80
C GLU A 725 -1.28 -30.69 -25.09
N TYR A 726 -0.08 -31.04 -24.63
CA TYR A 726 0.82 -30.08 -24.02
C TYR A 726 1.18 -28.95 -25.01
N ILE A 727 1.50 -29.30 -26.26
CA ILE A 727 1.85 -28.32 -27.30
C ILE A 727 0.65 -27.44 -27.67
N ALA A 728 -0.56 -28.01 -27.81
CA ALA A 728 -1.77 -27.24 -28.07
C ALA A 728 -2.01 -26.18 -26.98
N HIS A 729 -1.86 -26.54 -25.70
CA HIS A 729 -1.93 -25.57 -24.60
C HIS A 729 -0.75 -24.58 -24.55
N CYS A 730 0.44 -24.94 -25.06
CA CYS A 730 1.51 -23.96 -25.27
C CYS A 730 1.09 -22.86 -26.25
N PHE A 731 0.46 -23.24 -27.37
CA PHE A 731 -0.04 -22.28 -28.38
C PHE A 731 -1.14 -21.38 -27.81
N GLU A 732 -2.12 -21.95 -27.10
CA GLU A 732 -3.11 -21.15 -26.37
C GLU A 732 -2.42 -20.12 -25.45
N ASN A 733 -1.49 -20.57 -24.62
CA ASN A 733 -0.81 -19.69 -23.66
C ASN A 733 0.02 -18.57 -24.31
N ALA A 734 0.58 -18.83 -25.51
CA ALA A 734 1.38 -17.89 -26.25
C ALA A 734 0.57 -16.80 -26.96
N PHE A 735 -0.60 -17.14 -27.54
CA PHE A 735 -1.36 -16.23 -28.40
C PHE A 735 -2.65 -15.69 -27.77
N ILE A 736 -3.25 -16.39 -26.81
CA ILE A 736 -4.39 -15.86 -26.02
C ILE A 736 -4.01 -15.55 -24.57
N GLY A 737 -3.17 -16.40 -23.98
CA GLY A 737 -2.73 -16.29 -22.58
C GLY A 737 -3.77 -16.75 -21.56
N ASN A 738 -3.32 -17.19 -20.39
CA ASN A 738 -4.18 -17.72 -19.33
C ASN A 738 -3.76 -17.20 -17.95
N ARG A 739 -4.66 -16.47 -17.28
CA ARG A 739 -4.39 -15.82 -15.99
C ARG A 739 -4.25 -16.82 -14.85
N VAL A 740 -4.87 -17.99 -14.95
CA VAL A 740 -4.74 -19.08 -13.97
C VAL A 740 -3.34 -19.69 -14.07
N PHE A 741 -2.86 -19.97 -15.28
CA PHE A 741 -1.46 -20.36 -15.52
C PHE A 741 -0.47 -19.35 -14.95
N GLN A 742 -0.61 -18.07 -15.30
CA GLN A 742 0.28 -16.99 -14.82
C GLN A 742 0.35 -16.93 -13.28
N LYS A 743 -0.74 -17.26 -12.59
CA LYS A 743 -0.80 -17.19 -11.13
C LYS A 743 -0.26 -18.44 -10.45
N TYR A 744 -0.56 -19.62 -10.99
CA TYR A 744 -0.35 -20.89 -10.30
C TYR A 744 0.84 -21.69 -10.84
N LEU A 745 1.24 -21.44 -12.09
CA LEU A 745 2.34 -22.08 -12.81
C LEU A 745 3.14 -21.02 -13.61
N PRO A 746 3.62 -19.93 -12.97
CA PRO A 746 4.25 -18.81 -13.68
C PRO A 746 5.52 -19.20 -14.44
N THR A 747 6.29 -20.15 -13.91
CA THR A 747 7.52 -20.62 -14.55
C THR A 747 7.18 -21.47 -15.77
N GLU A 748 6.32 -22.46 -15.63
CA GLU A 748 5.89 -23.32 -16.75
C GLU A 748 5.23 -22.48 -17.85
N TYR A 749 4.38 -21.51 -17.49
CA TYR A 749 3.75 -20.58 -18.43
C TYR A 749 4.77 -19.76 -19.24
N ALA A 750 5.80 -19.21 -18.58
CA ALA A 750 6.83 -18.44 -19.27
C ALA A 750 7.66 -19.31 -20.23
N GLU A 751 7.98 -20.54 -19.83
CA GLU A 751 8.72 -21.48 -20.67
C GLU A 751 7.89 -21.95 -21.88
N MET A 752 6.59 -22.19 -21.71
CA MET A 752 5.66 -22.52 -22.81
C MET A 752 5.64 -21.42 -23.87
N ILE A 753 5.58 -20.14 -23.45
CA ILE A 753 5.64 -19.00 -24.37
C ILE A 753 6.99 -18.92 -25.07
N ALA A 754 8.08 -19.11 -24.33
CA ALA A 754 9.43 -19.06 -24.89
C ALA A 754 9.61 -20.13 -25.98
N PHE A 755 9.11 -21.34 -25.73
CA PHE A 755 9.10 -22.43 -26.72
C PHE A 755 8.31 -22.06 -27.99
N VAL A 756 7.08 -21.57 -27.86
CA VAL A 756 6.29 -21.21 -29.07
C VAL A 756 6.98 -20.09 -29.86
N ARG A 757 7.62 -19.14 -29.19
CA ARG A 757 8.36 -18.05 -29.84
C ARG A 757 9.63 -18.52 -30.55
N SER A 758 10.21 -19.65 -30.16
CA SER A 758 11.38 -20.21 -30.83
C SER A 758 11.04 -21.04 -32.08
N LEU A 759 9.75 -21.25 -32.39
CA LEU A 759 9.32 -21.97 -33.60
C LEU A 759 9.30 -21.11 -34.87
N LYS A 760 9.67 -19.82 -34.75
CA LYS A 760 9.71 -18.85 -35.84
C LYS A 760 10.90 -19.05 -36.75
#